data_AF-A0A1U9ZZG8-F1
#
_entry.id   AF-A0A1U9ZZG8-F1
#
_cell.length_a   1.000
_cell.length_b   1.000
_cell.length_c   1.000
_cell.angle_alpha   90.00
_cell.angle_beta   90.00
_cell.angle_gamma   90.00
#
_symmetry.space_group_name_H-M   'P 1'
#
loop_
_entity.id
_entity.type
_entity.pdbx_description
1 polymer ?
#
loop_
_entity_poly.entity_id
_entity_poly.type
_entity_poly.pdbx_seq_one_letter_code
_entity_poly.pdbx_strand_id
1 'polypeptide(L)'
;MRRHRFGRLAAGFAALYLAAVIVLAVVGLAGGDFVPLWRVVADPGGYLADDIGAWPWLPALLVPIAAVQAWAYREVLRGRPREEPARHGREVRLLRVALYAMAGYVLTWRLPIPYLWWTSPVAAVIELVAIWLFFRVLRSSTRRWPRVLMLVTGTLSVVHDIATTVAYQTGTFLFAGQDWTWALDALWSVWLVSLLVAQARDPRWSGATVRAGVLAVLFSLLSSGSMSIVALGSSDAVPWKLLIPPLLGAVSVFSLVWWARSAHDLGTLQPPSHRTEPVRARARWWPLPAVAIVLPLVPAAVNLARGVPFWLGPKNVLGDAVREYTGSQATAYWVALDLLVGVGAPAVLILIAVRRRTRTLLRATTLTLFLLGGAGAVSAFTSQHSTFFGELWLYPESLYLQPGATVPYEGAQLLSPGISPLWYALALTASGLLLLLLYAAPPAHRVRHHVLLAGLAAAVALCLLPAADLARGPATDCVLPEPWEIDMGEAEPRELTAEQKFVCSLRGNSGAQAVLHVFPDTTPDQVVLAYGRRLCGVHTRNDPRELARLKIDRASLTYPLAGICPSAATIVQAAKTRQDQEIAAMQADSQAMCDATPRHRPRIKPARAIRMKEPQWTDYGVLQTYEGGEEEETEPDMDPGNGLVSSARGTLAVMTHPDFDLCVTLETYTRRPPVETKGWDKVVEVGYDSPGGEIVFVDTLSGTELPNLALNGRKGHYRIRVHYAWFPWKGEAQSGQRLLIMAYPGKGDKELVYRK
;
A
#
# COMPACT_ATOMS: atom_id res chain seq x y z
N MET A 1 4.27 35.22 35.01
CA MET A 1 5.02 34.55 33.93
C MET A 1 6.50 34.52 34.29
N ARG A 2 7.16 33.36 34.32
CA ARG A 2 8.61 33.27 34.61
C ARG A 2 9.39 33.90 33.45
N ARG A 3 10.34 34.80 33.75
CA ARG A 3 11.19 35.43 32.73
C ARG A 3 12.30 34.45 32.33
N HIS A 4 12.25 33.93 31.10
CA HIS A 4 13.33 33.12 30.51
C HIS A 4 14.42 34.02 29.92
N ARG A 5 15.69 33.57 29.94
CA ARG A 5 16.83 34.37 29.48
C ARG A 5 16.72 34.76 28.00
N PHE A 6 16.29 33.84 27.16
CA PHE A 6 16.14 34.05 25.71
C PHE A 6 14.68 34.03 25.25
N GLY A 7 13.72 34.18 26.19
CA GLY A 7 12.30 34.01 25.90
C GLY A 7 11.75 34.95 24.82
N ARG A 8 12.28 36.18 24.72
CA ARG A 8 11.88 37.14 23.66
C ARG A 8 12.41 36.74 22.28
N LEU A 9 13.69 36.37 22.19
CA LEU A 9 14.30 35.91 20.94
C LEU A 9 13.63 34.63 20.43
N ALA A 10 13.39 33.67 21.34
CA ALA A 10 12.69 32.43 21.03
C ALA A 10 11.25 32.66 20.55
N ALA A 11 10.52 33.60 21.17
CA ALA A 11 9.18 33.97 20.71
C ALA A 11 9.21 34.67 19.35
N GLY A 12 10.19 35.55 19.10
CA GLY A 12 10.39 36.19 17.80
C GLY A 12 10.68 35.19 16.69
N PHE A 13 11.57 34.22 16.93
CA PHE A 13 11.89 33.17 15.96
C PHE A 13 10.66 32.29 15.65
N ALA A 14 9.92 31.87 16.67
CA ALA A 14 8.70 31.09 16.48
C ALA A 14 7.61 31.86 15.71
N ALA A 15 7.45 33.16 16.01
CA ALA A 15 6.51 34.01 15.29
C ALA A 15 6.92 34.21 13.82
N LEU A 16 8.22 34.40 13.55
CA LEU A 16 8.75 34.52 12.20
C LEU A 16 8.54 33.23 11.40
N TYR A 17 8.83 32.06 11.98
CA TYR A 17 8.58 30.77 11.36
C TYR A 17 7.10 30.59 11.00
N LEU A 18 6.20 30.83 11.96
CA LEU A 18 4.76 30.70 11.72
C LEU A 18 4.25 31.71 10.68
N ALA A 19 4.76 32.94 10.69
CA ALA A 19 4.41 33.94 9.68
C ALA A 19 4.86 33.52 8.28
N ALA A 20 6.07 32.98 8.14
CA ALA A 20 6.57 32.45 6.87
C ALA A 20 5.68 31.32 6.34
N VAL A 21 5.27 30.38 7.19
CA VAL A 21 4.35 29.30 6.81
C VAL A 21 2.99 29.85 6.37
N ILE A 22 2.42 30.82 7.10
CA ILE A 22 1.14 31.44 6.72
C ILE A 22 1.26 32.15 5.36
N VAL A 23 2.36 32.87 5.11
CA VAL A 23 2.61 33.51 3.81
C VAL A 23 2.70 32.46 2.70
N LEU A 24 3.45 31.38 2.89
CA LEU A 24 3.55 30.29 1.91
C LEU A 24 2.19 29.61 1.66
N ALA A 25 1.36 29.47 2.70
CA ALA A 25 0.01 28.94 2.57
C ALA A 25 -0.91 29.86 1.74
N VAL A 26 -0.83 31.18 1.95
CA VAL A 26 -1.58 32.16 1.16
C VAL A 26 -1.09 32.20 -0.29
N VAL A 27 0.23 32.16 -0.51
CA VAL A 27 0.82 32.11 -1.85
C VAL A 27 0.40 30.83 -2.57
N GLY A 28 0.43 29.68 -1.91
CA GLY A 28 -0.03 28.42 -2.51
C GLY A 28 -1.53 28.41 -2.81
N LEU A 29 -2.36 29.00 -1.95
CA LEU A 29 -3.79 29.18 -2.24
C LEU A 29 -4.04 30.08 -3.46
N ALA A 30 -3.22 31.11 -3.65
CA ALA A 30 -3.36 32.05 -4.77
C ALA A 30 -2.77 31.50 -6.08
N GLY A 31 -1.65 30.77 -6.01
CA GLY A 31 -0.90 30.28 -7.17
C GLY A 31 -1.19 28.83 -7.57
N GLY A 32 -1.87 28.05 -6.71
CA GLY A 32 -2.12 26.63 -6.93
C GLY A 32 -0.93 25.72 -6.61
N ASP A 33 0.22 26.27 -6.17
CA ASP A 33 1.44 25.53 -5.85
C ASP A 33 1.68 25.50 -4.33
N PHE A 34 1.51 24.33 -3.71
CA PHE A 34 1.76 24.11 -2.28
C PHE A 34 3.11 23.47 -1.97
N VAL A 35 3.95 23.20 -2.97
CA VAL A 35 5.26 22.55 -2.79
C VAL A 35 6.15 23.33 -1.81
N PRO A 36 6.27 24.67 -1.88
CA PRO A 36 7.08 25.41 -0.93
C PRO A 36 6.57 25.30 0.52
N LEU A 37 5.25 25.34 0.71
CA LEU A 37 4.62 25.17 2.02
C LEU A 37 4.92 23.78 2.58
N TRP A 38 4.75 22.76 1.75
CA TRP A 38 5.01 21.37 2.11
C TRP A 38 6.47 21.14 2.51
N ARG A 39 7.42 21.65 1.71
CA ARG A 39 8.86 21.50 1.99
C ARG A 39 9.27 22.10 3.32
N VAL A 40 8.67 23.24 3.70
CA VAL A 40 8.99 23.91 4.96
C VAL A 40 8.41 23.17 6.18
N VAL A 41 7.20 22.62 6.08
CA VAL A 41 6.48 22.06 7.24
C VAL A 41 6.73 20.55 7.41
N ALA A 42 6.76 19.82 6.30
CA ALA A 42 6.56 18.37 6.28
C ALA A 42 7.78 17.60 5.72
N ASP A 43 8.31 17.98 4.55
CA ASP A 43 9.41 17.25 3.89
C ASP A 43 10.46 18.18 3.25
N PRO A 44 11.53 18.53 3.98
CA PRO A 44 12.62 19.34 3.42
C PRO A 44 13.43 18.59 2.33
N GLY A 45 13.29 17.26 2.20
CA GLY A 45 14.00 16.42 1.24
C GLY A 45 13.40 16.41 -0.17
N GLY A 46 12.12 16.74 -0.31
CA GLY A 46 11.46 17.01 -1.59
C GLY A 46 11.08 15.78 -2.42
N TYR A 47 11.08 14.58 -1.84
CA TYR A 47 10.82 13.32 -2.56
C TYR A 47 9.39 13.20 -3.11
N LEU A 48 8.45 14.01 -2.61
CA LEU A 48 7.03 13.96 -2.96
C LEU A 48 6.49 15.25 -3.57
N ALA A 49 7.37 16.19 -3.95
CA ALA A 49 6.93 17.51 -4.39
C ALA A 49 6.03 17.46 -5.63
N ASP A 50 6.27 16.54 -6.56
CA ASP A 50 5.60 16.53 -7.86
C ASP A 50 4.20 15.91 -7.80
N ASP A 51 3.91 15.07 -6.80
CA ASP A 51 2.63 14.38 -6.62
C ASP A 51 1.60 15.16 -5.79
N ILE A 52 2.05 16.23 -5.11
CA ILE A 52 1.19 17.07 -4.27
C ILE A 52 0.49 18.10 -5.17
N GLY A 53 -0.53 17.64 -5.90
CA GLY A 53 -1.42 18.52 -6.65
C GLY A 53 -2.09 19.60 -5.78
N ALA A 54 -2.78 20.54 -6.42
CA ALA A 54 -3.43 21.70 -5.80
C ALA A 54 -4.57 21.32 -4.84
N TRP A 55 -4.27 20.78 -3.66
CA TRP A 55 -5.26 20.40 -2.65
C TRP A 55 -5.66 21.60 -1.80
N PRO A 56 -6.87 22.17 -1.98
CA PRO A 56 -7.24 23.42 -1.32
C PRO A 56 -7.35 23.31 0.21
N TRP A 57 -7.44 22.09 0.73
CA TRP A 57 -7.54 21.82 2.17
C TRP A 57 -6.17 21.62 2.86
N LEU A 58 -5.09 21.46 2.09
CA LEU A 58 -3.75 21.21 2.65
C LEU A 58 -3.27 22.31 3.62
N PRO A 59 -3.50 23.62 3.38
CA PRO A 59 -3.21 24.66 4.35
C PRO A 59 -3.91 24.50 5.70
N ALA A 60 -5.17 24.04 5.70
CA ALA A 60 -5.94 23.83 6.92
C ALA A 60 -5.33 22.75 7.82
N LEU A 61 -4.55 21.84 7.23
CA LEU A 61 -3.81 20.79 7.93
C LEU A 61 -2.41 21.25 8.36
N LEU A 62 -1.63 21.85 7.45
CA LEU A 62 -0.22 22.18 7.69
C LEU A 62 -0.02 23.38 8.62
N VAL A 63 -0.92 24.37 8.61
CA VAL A 63 -0.79 25.55 9.50
C VAL A 63 -0.90 25.18 10.99
N PRO A 64 -1.87 24.36 11.44
CA PRO A 64 -1.89 23.86 12.82
C PRO A 64 -0.60 23.13 13.21
N ILE A 65 -0.04 22.35 12.30
CA ILE A 65 1.19 21.60 12.53
C ILE A 65 2.38 22.54 12.68
N ALA A 66 2.51 23.51 11.79
CA ALA A 66 3.51 24.56 11.90
C ALA A 66 3.36 25.38 13.20
N ALA A 67 2.13 25.58 13.70
CA ALA A 67 1.92 26.22 15.00
C ALA A 67 2.46 25.36 16.16
N VAL A 68 2.31 24.03 16.10
CA VAL A 68 2.91 23.11 17.07
C VAL A 68 4.44 23.12 16.96
N GLN A 69 5.00 23.14 15.76
CA GLN A 69 6.45 23.25 15.52
C GLN A 69 7.01 24.60 16.01
N ALA A 70 6.32 25.71 15.73
CA ALA A 70 6.67 27.05 16.22
C ALA A 70 6.70 27.09 17.76
N TRP A 71 5.69 26.50 18.40
CA TRP A 71 5.66 26.33 19.85
C TRP A 71 6.87 25.50 20.33
N ALA A 72 7.20 24.41 19.65
CA ALA A 72 8.34 23.59 19.99
C ALA A 72 9.67 24.36 19.88
N TYR A 73 9.90 25.09 18.80
CA TYR A 73 11.09 25.94 18.63
C TYR A 73 11.20 26.98 19.73
N ARG A 74 10.09 27.61 20.13
CA ARG A 74 10.07 28.52 21.27
C ARG A 74 10.49 27.82 22.57
N GLU A 75 10.00 26.61 22.82
CA GLU A 75 10.30 25.84 24.04
C GLU A 75 11.76 25.38 24.10
N VAL A 76 12.36 25.11 22.94
CA VAL A 76 13.79 24.75 22.79
C VAL A 76 14.68 25.98 22.96
N LEU A 77 14.36 27.09 22.31
CA LEU A 77 15.22 28.28 22.25
C LEU A 77 15.09 29.21 23.47
N ARG A 78 13.99 29.16 24.22
CA ARG A 78 13.75 30.11 25.34
C ARG A 78 14.85 30.08 26.41
N GLY A 79 15.57 28.96 26.51
CA GLY A 79 16.62 28.79 27.50
C GLY A 79 16.10 28.63 28.92
N ARG A 80 17.05 28.61 29.84
CA ARG A 80 16.81 28.49 31.28
C ARG A 80 15.98 29.68 31.84
N PRO A 81 15.09 29.44 32.82
CA PRO A 81 14.54 30.49 33.68
C PRO A 81 15.64 31.35 34.33
N ARG A 82 15.42 32.67 34.47
CA ARG A 82 16.38 33.62 35.08
C ARG A 82 16.64 33.41 36.59
N GLU A 83 16.05 32.39 37.20
CA GLU A 83 16.22 32.05 38.62
C GLU A 83 17.65 31.58 38.96
N GLU A 84 18.03 31.69 40.23
CA GLU A 84 19.39 31.42 40.74
C GLU A 84 19.98 30.10 40.23
N PRO A 85 21.24 30.12 39.74
CA PRO A 85 21.93 28.92 39.31
C PRO A 85 22.05 27.89 40.42
N ALA A 86 21.30 26.80 40.24
CA ALA A 86 21.40 25.64 41.09
C ALA A 86 22.83 25.08 40.98
N ARG A 87 23.57 25.07 42.09
CA ARG A 87 24.91 24.47 42.18
C ARG A 87 24.77 22.94 42.08
N HIS A 88 24.76 22.43 40.86
CA HIS A 88 24.73 20.99 40.60
C HIS A 88 26.13 20.42 40.38
N GLY A 89 26.30 19.13 40.69
CA GLY A 89 27.55 18.39 40.47
C GLY A 89 27.97 18.31 39.00
N ARG A 90 29.23 17.91 38.77
CA ARG A 90 29.83 17.76 37.41
C ARG A 90 28.99 16.90 36.48
N GLU A 91 28.45 15.78 36.97
CA GLU A 91 27.64 14.84 36.18
C GLU A 91 26.37 15.49 35.61
N VAL A 92 25.67 16.34 36.38
CA VAL A 92 24.47 17.04 35.92
C VAL A 92 24.80 18.08 34.85
N ARG A 93 25.93 18.78 34.98
CA ARG A 93 26.41 19.73 33.97
C ARG A 93 26.73 19.02 32.66
N LEU A 94 27.41 17.88 32.71
CA LEU A 94 27.71 17.07 31.54
C LEU A 94 26.42 16.54 30.89
N LEU A 95 25.46 16.04 31.68
CA LEU A 95 24.19 15.55 31.14
C LEU A 95 23.48 16.68 30.40
N ARG A 96 23.41 17.87 30.99
CA ARG A 96 22.82 19.04 30.36
C ARG A 96 23.46 19.38 29.01
N VAL A 97 24.79 19.30 28.91
CA VAL A 97 25.52 19.54 27.65
C VAL A 97 25.14 18.47 26.62
N ALA A 98 25.14 17.19 27.00
CA ALA A 98 24.75 16.09 26.11
C ALA A 98 23.31 16.25 25.59
N LEU A 99 22.36 16.64 26.45
CA LEU A 99 20.96 16.87 26.05
C LEU A 99 20.83 18.05 25.04
N TYR A 100 21.61 19.11 25.21
CA TYR A 100 21.64 20.20 24.22
C TYR A 100 22.32 19.79 22.92
N ALA A 101 23.37 18.96 22.98
CA ALA A 101 24.01 18.41 21.80
C ALA A 101 23.04 17.52 21.00
N MET A 102 22.27 16.65 21.66
CA MET A 102 21.18 15.87 21.03
C MET A 102 20.14 16.78 20.38
N ALA A 103 19.67 17.82 21.10
CA ALA A 103 18.71 18.77 20.55
C ALA A 103 19.27 19.54 19.34
N GLY A 104 20.54 19.92 19.38
CA GLY A 104 21.23 20.58 18.26
C GLY A 104 21.39 19.66 17.06
N TYR A 105 21.78 18.41 17.27
CA TYR A 105 21.86 17.39 16.23
C TYR A 105 20.51 17.16 15.53
N VAL A 106 19.43 17.00 16.28
CA VAL A 106 18.08 16.85 15.67
C VAL A 106 17.69 18.09 14.86
N LEU A 107 18.13 19.29 15.26
CA LEU A 107 17.87 20.51 14.49
C LEU A 107 18.67 20.57 13.17
N THR A 108 19.83 19.93 13.07
CA THR A 108 20.58 19.92 11.79
C THR A 108 19.86 19.15 10.70
N TRP A 109 19.04 18.15 11.06
CA TRP A 109 18.16 17.42 10.14
C TRP A 109 17.02 18.26 9.55
N ARG A 110 16.73 19.42 10.16
CA ARG A 110 15.74 20.38 9.63
C ARG A 110 16.39 21.45 8.74
N LEU A 111 17.71 21.48 8.67
CA LEU A 111 18.43 22.35 7.76
C LEU A 111 18.57 21.64 6.41
N PRO A 112 18.67 22.38 5.29
CA PRO A 112 18.91 21.83 3.96
C PRO A 112 20.38 21.37 3.82
N ILE A 113 20.88 20.62 4.79
CA ILE A 113 22.20 20.02 4.78
C ILE A 113 22.00 18.60 4.26
N PRO A 114 22.67 18.21 3.16
CA PRO A 114 22.57 16.84 2.67
C PRO A 114 22.97 15.86 3.77
N TYR A 115 22.25 14.74 3.86
CA TYR A 115 22.55 13.72 4.86
C TYR A 115 23.98 13.20 4.67
N LEU A 116 24.76 13.25 5.75
CA LEU A 116 26.11 12.71 5.80
C LEU A 116 26.09 11.51 6.73
N TRP A 117 26.24 10.30 6.20
CA TRP A 117 26.07 9.06 6.97
C TRP A 117 26.92 9.00 8.26
N TRP A 118 28.10 9.62 8.28
CA TRP A 118 29.00 9.65 9.44
C TRP A 118 28.45 10.48 10.62
N THR A 119 27.43 11.33 10.40
CA THR A 119 26.82 12.09 11.50
C THR A 119 25.98 11.20 12.41
N SER A 120 25.48 10.05 11.90
CA SER A 120 24.74 9.06 12.70
C SER A 120 25.62 8.45 13.82
N PRO A 121 26.82 7.90 13.54
CA PRO A 121 27.75 7.46 14.59
C PRO A 121 28.08 8.52 15.64
N VAL A 122 28.22 9.79 15.24
CA VAL A 122 28.48 10.89 16.18
C VAL A 122 27.30 11.07 17.13
N ALA A 123 26.07 11.03 16.61
CA ALA A 123 24.86 11.11 17.42
C ALA A 123 24.72 9.90 18.36
N ALA A 124 24.99 8.70 17.86
CA ALA A 124 25.01 7.48 18.65
C ALA A 124 25.98 7.59 19.85
N VAL A 125 27.17 8.19 19.66
CA VAL A 125 28.12 8.46 20.75
C VAL A 125 27.55 9.47 21.76
N ILE A 126 26.94 10.56 21.30
CA ILE A 126 26.32 11.56 22.18
C ILE A 126 25.18 10.92 23.00
N GLU A 127 24.39 10.06 22.36
CA GLU A 127 23.29 9.34 22.99
C GLU A 127 23.79 8.35 24.05
N LEU A 128 24.82 7.56 23.74
CA LEU A 128 25.45 6.64 24.70
C LEU A 128 25.98 7.40 25.93
N VAL A 129 26.59 8.56 25.70
CA VAL A 129 27.03 9.45 26.78
C VAL A 129 25.83 9.93 27.60
N ALA A 130 24.73 10.32 26.97
CA ALA A 130 23.50 10.73 27.67
C ALA A 130 22.90 9.59 28.50
N ILE A 131 22.82 8.37 27.95
CA ILE A 131 22.32 7.16 28.63
C ILE A 131 23.15 6.88 29.88
N TRP A 132 24.48 6.88 29.75
CA TRP A 132 25.38 6.66 30.88
C TRP A 132 25.26 7.76 31.94
N LEU A 133 25.16 9.03 31.52
CA LEU A 133 24.97 10.15 32.43
C LEU A 133 23.62 10.10 33.15
N PHE A 134 22.54 9.71 32.49
CA PHE A 134 21.25 9.46 33.15
C PHE A 134 21.36 8.35 34.20
N PHE A 135 22.05 7.25 33.89
CA PHE A 135 22.29 6.17 34.84
C PHE A 135 22.99 6.64 36.13
N ARG A 136 23.92 7.59 36.02
CA ARG A 136 24.63 8.18 37.16
C ARG A 136 23.79 9.23 37.90
N VAL A 137 23.19 10.17 37.18
CA VAL A 137 22.41 11.28 37.74
C VAL A 137 21.18 10.78 38.51
N LEU A 138 20.54 9.71 38.03
CA LEU A 138 19.35 9.10 38.65
C LEU A 138 19.67 8.12 39.78
N ARG A 139 20.95 8.00 40.20
CA ARG A 139 21.39 7.04 41.22
C ARG A 139 20.65 7.18 42.55
N SER A 140 20.30 8.41 42.93
CA SER A 140 19.63 8.71 44.20
C SER A 140 18.11 8.54 44.16
N SER A 141 17.48 8.69 43.00
CA SER A 141 16.01 8.72 42.85
C SER A 141 15.41 7.40 42.41
N THR A 142 16.21 6.51 41.80
CA THR A 142 15.72 5.30 41.15
C THR A 142 16.39 4.05 41.70
N ARG A 143 15.59 2.98 41.90
CA ARG A 143 16.07 1.67 42.35
C ARG A 143 17.09 1.08 41.37
N ARG A 144 17.96 0.20 41.85
CA ARG A 144 19.08 -0.38 41.07
C ARG A 144 18.61 -1.08 39.79
N TRP A 145 17.60 -1.94 39.87
CA TRP A 145 17.07 -2.71 38.74
C TRP A 145 16.59 -1.88 37.55
N PRO A 146 15.61 -0.95 37.70
CA PRO A 146 15.16 -0.12 36.58
C PRO A 146 16.26 0.75 35.98
N ARG A 147 17.27 1.14 36.77
CA ARG A 147 18.46 1.84 36.25
C ARG A 147 19.33 0.94 35.39
N VAL A 148 19.56 -0.31 35.81
CA VAL A 148 20.33 -1.27 35.02
C VAL A 148 19.58 -1.61 33.74
N LEU A 149 18.26 -1.84 33.82
CA LEU A 149 17.42 -2.06 32.65
C LEU A 149 17.56 -0.90 31.65
N MET A 150 17.39 0.35 32.11
CA MET A 150 17.59 1.54 31.28
C MET A 150 19.00 1.59 30.66
N LEU A 151 20.06 1.30 31.41
CA LEU A 151 21.42 1.29 30.85
C LEU A 151 21.58 0.23 29.75
N VAL A 152 21.09 -1.00 29.99
CA VAL A 152 21.22 -2.13 29.07
C VAL A 152 20.41 -1.89 27.80
N THR A 153 19.11 -1.57 27.92
CA THR A 153 18.26 -1.39 26.74
C THR A 153 18.65 -0.16 25.93
N GLY A 154 19.05 0.93 26.58
CA GLY A 154 19.57 2.11 25.88
C GLY A 154 20.87 1.82 25.13
N THR A 155 21.82 1.11 25.76
CA THR A 155 23.10 0.78 25.11
C THR A 155 22.89 -0.17 23.93
N LEU A 156 22.05 -1.20 24.08
CA LEU A 156 21.72 -2.12 22.98
C LEU A 156 21.05 -1.39 21.82
N SER A 157 20.16 -0.43 22.10
CA SER A 157 19.54 0.43 21.08
C SER A 157 20.58 1.20 20.26
N VAL A 158 21.57 1.81 20.92
CA VAL A 158 22.64 2.57 20.24
C VAL A 158 23.57 1.65 19.43
N VAL A 159 23.98 0.51 20.00
CA VAL A 159 24.84 -0.46 19.29
C VAL A 159 24.16 -0.93 18.02
N HIS A 160 22.85 -1.14 18.09
CA HIS A 160 22.06 -1.52 16.93
C HIS A 160 22.01 -0.42 15.87
N ASP A 161 21.71 0.83 16.25
CA ASP A 161 21.66 1.97 15.31
C ASP A 161 22.99 2.18 14.56
N ILE A 162 24.12 1.96 15.24
CA ILE A 162 25.45 1.95 14.60
C ILE A 162 25.57 0.76 13.65
N ALA A 163 25.19 -0.46 14.09
CA ALA A 163 25.32 -1.65 13.27
C ALA A 163 24.46 -1.59 11.99
N THR A 164 23.23 -1.06 12.07
CA THR A 164 22.35 -0.86 10.90
C THR A 164 22.90 0.21 9.97
N THR A 165 23.36 1.34 10.51
CA THR A 165 23.97 2.41 9.71
C THR A 165 25.18 1.87 8.96
N VAL A 166 26.05 1.11 9.61
CA VAL A 166 27.23 0.51 8.97
C VAL A 166 26.81 -0.53 7.93
N ALA A 167 25.93 -1.47 8.27
CA ALA A 167 25.46 -2.52 7.37
C ALA A 167 24.83 -1.95 6.09
N TYR A 168 24.01 -0.89 6.22
CA TYR A 168 23.41 -0.19 5.09
C TYR A 168 24.47 0.43 4.18
N GLN A 169 25.50 1.05 4.75
CA GLN A 169 26.58 1.67 3.97
C GLN A 169 27.53 0.65 3.34
N THR A 170 27.71 -0.53 3.96
CA THR A 170 28.59 -1.60 3.44
C THR A 170 27.87 -2.58 2.52
N GLY A 171 26.57 -2.43 2.30
CA GLY A 171 25.76 -3.34 1.49
C GLY A 171 25.64 -4.76 2.07
N THR A 172 25.99 -4.95 3.34
CA THR A 172 25.95 -6.26 4.01
C THR A 172 24.58 -6.46 4.66
N PHE A 173 23.62 -6.93 3.87
CA PHE A 173 22.24 -7.17 4.31
C PHE A 173 22.07 -8.36 5.28
N LEU A 174 23.16 -9.01 5.72
CA LEU A 174 23.13 -10.16 6.65
C LEU A 174 22.38 -9.89 7.97
N PHE A 175 22.23 -8.62 8.37
CA PHE A 175 21.41 -8.20 9.53
C PHE A 175 20.23 -7.30 9.15
N ALA A 176 20.03 -7.05 7.86
CA ALA A 176 18.94 -6.22 7.32
C ALA A 176 17.72 -7.05 6.92
N GLY A 177 17.67 -8.34 7.31
CA GLY A 177 16.41 -9.06 7.33
C GLY A 177 15.40 -8.26 8.15
N GLN A 178 14.25 -7.98 7.53
CA GLN A 178 13.16 -7.16 8.07
C GLN A 178 12.72 -7.62 9.48
N ASP A 179 13.00 -8.87 9.82
CA ASP A 179 12.62 -9.61 11.02
C ASP A 179 13.19 -9.11 12.35
N TRP A 180 14.30 -8.37 12.39
CA TRP A 180 14.90 -7.95 13.68
C TRP A 180 14.55 -6.54 14.12
N THR A 181 14.08 -5.69 13.19
CA THR A 181 13.81 -4.26 13.44
C THR A 181 12.87 -4.04 14.64
N TRP A 182 11.74 -4.76 14.71
CA TRP A 182 10.74 -4.59 15.78
C TRP A 182 11.27 -4.83 17.20
N ALA A 183 12.19 -5.81 17.38
CA ALA A 183 12.74 -6.13 18.68
C ALA A 183 13.59 -4.98 19.23
N LEU A 184 14.11 -4.14 18.34
CA LEU A 184 15.13 -3.14 18.63
C LEU A 184 14.49 -1.81 18.98
N ASP A 185 13.39 -1.45 18.33
CA ASP A 185 12.56 -0.32 18.77
C ASP A 185 11.80 -0.60 20.06
N ALA A 186 11.54 -1.87 20.36
CA ALA A 186 11.11 -2.28 21.68
C ALA A 186 12.17 -1.96 22.74
N LEU A 187 13.46 -2.12 22.45
CA LEU A 187 14.54 -1.72 23.37
C LEU A 187 14.57 -0.20 23.58
N TRP A 188 14.43 0.59 22.51
CA TRP A 188 14.32 2.05 22.57
C TRP A 188 13.13 2.49 23.43
N SER A 189 11.96 1.91 23.19
CA SER A 189 10.73 2.21 23.93
C SER A 189 10.85 1.84 25.40
N VAL A 190 11.41 0.66 25.72
CA VAL A 190 11.66 0.22 27.09
C VAL A 190 12.65 1.14 27.79
N TRP A 191 13.70 1.57 27.10
CA TRP A 191 14.65 2.56 27.61
C TRP A 191 13.96 3.87 27.96
N LEU A 192 13.23 4.46 27.01
CA LEU A 192 12.63 5.78 27.17
C LEU A 192 11.50 5.77 28.22
N VAL A 193 10.65 4.73 28.26
CA VAL A 193 9.63 4.56 29.29
C VAL A 193 10.26 4.42 30.68
N SER A 194 11.32 3.62 30.81
CA SER A 194 12.04 3.46 32.08
C SER A 194 12.64 4.79 32.55
N LEU A 195 13.22 5.55 31.62
CA LEU A 195 13.76 6.88 31.87
C LEU A 195 12.68 7.87 32.32
N LEU A 196 11.52 7.90 31.66
CA LEU A 196 10.42 8.80 32.03
C LEU A 196 9.82 8.47 33.38
N VAL A 197 9.72 7.18 33.74
CA VAL A 197 9.30 6.74 35.08
C VAL A 197 10.31 7.20 36.14
N ALA A 198 11.60 7.18 35.83
CA ALA A 198 12.65 7.69 36.71
C ALA A 198 12.59 9.22 36.84
N GLN A 199 12.45 9.95 35.73
CA GLN A 199 12.28 11.41 35.70
C GLN A 199 11.03 11.85 36.47
N ALA A 200 9.92 11.12 36.36
CA ALA A 200 8.68 11.41 37.09
C ALA A 200 8.82 11.30 38.62
N ARG A 201 9.83 10.58 39.10
CA ARG A 201 10.11 10.39 40.54
C ARG A 201 11.19 11.33 41.05
N ASP A 202 11.99 11.92 40.17
CA ASP A 202 13.08 12.80 40.54
C ASP A 202 12.63 14.28 40.47
N PRO A 203 12.73 15.04 41.58
CA PRO A 203 12.22 16.41 41.64
C PRO A 203 12.95 17.38 40.69
N ARG A 204 14.09 16.99 40.10
CA ARG A 204 14.82 17.83 39.14
C ARG A 204 14.06 18.07 37.85
N TRP A 205 13.15 17.16 37.45
CA TRP A 205 12.38 17.30 36.22
C TRP A 205 10.94 17.74 36.51
N SER A 206 10.45 18.71 35.74
CA SER A 206 9.05 19.13 35.86
C SER A 206 8.11 18.08 35.27
N GLY A 207 6.89 18.01 35.80
CA GLY A 207 5.82 17.20 35.21
C GLY A 207 5.44 17.64 33.79
N ALA A 208 5.79 18.85 33.35
CA ALA A 208 5.63 19.27 31.95
C ALA A 208 6.66 18.60 31.04
N THR A 209 7.92 18.49 31.49
CA THR A 209 8.99 17.80 30.75
C THR A 209 8.68 16.32 30.63
N VAL A 210 8.27 15.66 31.71
CA VAL A 210 7.88 14.24 31.69
C VAL A 210 6.71 14.02 30.73
N ARG A 211 5.68 14.89 30.72
CA ARG A 211 4.57 14.80 29.77
C ARG A 211 5.00 14.98 28.32
N ALA A 212 5.93 15.90 28.04
CA ALA A 212 6.49 16.04 26.70
C ALA A 212 7.23 14.77 26.26
N GLY A 213 7.97 14.14 27.16
CA GLY A 213 8.63 12.86 26.88
C GLY A 213 7.64 11.70 26.70
N VAL A 214 6.53 11.66 27.44
CA VAL A 214 5.46 10.67 27.21
C VAL A 214 4.83 10.85 25.83
N LEU A 215 4.56 12.09 25.43
CA LEU A 215 4.09 12.38 24.06
C LEU A 215 5.12 11.95 23.02
N ALA A 216 6.41 12.20 23.27
CA ALA A 216 7.49 11.74 22.39
C ALA A 216 7.51 10.22 22.21
N VAL A 217 7.37 9.43 23.29
CA VAL A 217 7.24 7.97 23.21
C VAL A 217 6.01 7.59 22.39
N LEU A 218 4.85 8.16 22.70
CA LEU A 218 3.60 7.82 22.01
C LEU A 218 3.70 8.07 20.51
N PHE A 219 4.30 9.19 20.08
CA PHE A 219 4.50 9.47 18.66
C PHE A 219 5.59 8.60 18.03
N SER A 220 6.65 8.23 18.76
CA SER A 220 7.66 7.30 18.27
C SER A 220 7.09 5.88 18.07
N LEU A 221 6.13 5.47 18.89
CA LEU A 221 5.41 4.20 18.72
C LEU A 221 4.47 4.22 17.51
N LEU A 222 4.08 5.40 17.03
CA LEU A 222 3.25 5.57 15.83
C LEU A 222 4.09 5.74 14.55
N SER A 223 5.40 5.88 14.66
CA SER A 223 6.29 6.14 13.54
C SER A 223 7.55 5.30 13.76
N SER A 224 7.61 4.12 13.15
CA SER A 224 8.83 3.31 13.15
C SER A 224 9.99 4.13 12.60
N GLY A 225 10.98 4.39 13.45
CA GLY A 225 12.13 5.21 13.10
C GLY A 225 12.16 6.52 13.85
N SER A 226 12.92 6.55 14.93
CA SER A 226 13.67 7.75 15.26
C SER A 226 14.60 8.05 14.09
N MET A 227 14.12 8.84 13.13
CA MET A 227 14.86 9.44 12.00
C MET A 227 15.06 8.61 10.71
N SER A 228 14.41 7.46 10.53
CA SER A 228 14.48 6.72 9.27
C SER A 228 13.45 7.20 8.24
N ILE A 229 13.95 7.46 7.04
CA ILE A 229 13.20 7.68 5.80
C ILE A 229 12.30 6.47 5.58
N VAL A 230 10.98 6.69 5.51
CA VAL A 230 10.00 5.66 5.16
C VAL A 230 10.16 5.35 3.67
N ALA A 231 10.36 4.08 3.32
CA ALA A 231 10.37 3.63 1.93
C ALA A 231 8.94 3.67 1.39
N LEU A 232 8.71 4.47 0.36
CA LEU A 232 7.44 4.53 -0.34
C LEU A 232 7.33 3.34 -1.29
N GLY A 233 6.41 2.43 -1.01
CA GLY A 233 5.91 1.49 -2.02
C GLY A 233 5.02 2.26 -3.00
N SER A 234 5.40 2.24 -4.28
CA SER A 234 4.60 2.74 -5.39
C SER A 234 3.31 1.91 -5.50
N SER A 235 2.21 2.40 -4.93
CA SER A 235 0.89 1.89 -5.26
C SER A 235 0.01 3.05 -5.70
N ASP A 236 -0.53 2.94 -6.91
CA ASP A 236 -1.23 4.00 -7.65
C ASP A 236 -2.61 4.36 -7.08
N ALA A 237 -2.94 3.88 -5.88
CA ALA A 237 -4.23 4.10 -5.24
C ALA A 237 -4.05 4.51 -3.77
N VAL A 238 -3.80 5.80 -3.55
CA VAL A 238 -4.63 6.73 -2.76
C VAL A 238 -3.77 7.86 -2.15
N PRO A 239 -4.08 9.15 -2.37
CA PRO A 239 -3.19 10.26 -1.98
C PRO A 239 -3.06 10.59 -0.47
N TRP A 240 -4.02 10.21 0.39
CA TRP A 240 -3.90 10.49 1.84
C TRP A 240 -2.85 9.62 2.53
N LYS A 241 -2.54 8.47 1.94
CA LYS A 241 -1.52 7.51 2.38
C LYS A 241 -0.14 8.18 2.50
N LEU A 242 0.16 9.07 1.56
CA LEU A 242 1.41 9.84 1.48
C LEU A 242 1.50 10.98 2.52
N LEU A 243 0.37 11.42 3.08
CA LEU A 243 0.34 12.50 4.06
C LEU A 243 0.73 12.05 5.46
N ILE A 244 0.43 10.81 5.86
CA ILE A 244 0.56 10.37 7.25
C ILE A 244 2.01 10.43 7.77
N PRO A 245 3.03 9.88 7.08
CA PRO A 245 4.40 9.89 7.59
C PRO A 245 4.96 11.32 7.78
N PRO A 246 4.80 12.26 6.84
CA PRO A 246 5.20 13.66 7.03
C PRO A 246 4.45 14.34 8.18
N LEU A 247 3.16 14.07 8.38
CA LEU A 247 2.39 14.63 9.50
C LEU A 247 2.87 14.09 10.84
N LEU A 248 3.16 12.79 10.93
CA LEU A 248 3.75 12.17 12.13
C LEU A 248 5.15 12.74 12.40
N GLY A 249 5.98 12.85 11.35
CA GLY A 249 7.28 13.50 11.39
C GLY A 249 7.21 14.97 11.81
N ALA A 250 6.13 15.67 11.48
CA ALA A 250 5.92 17.04 11.87
C ALA A 250 5.53 17.20 13.36
N VAL A 251 4.96 16.16 13.97
CA VAL A 251 4.62 16.12 15.41
C VAL A 251 5.75 15.50 16.27
N SER A 252 6.77 14.90 15.64
CA SER A 252 7.99 14.40 16.33
C SER A 252 8.77 15.45 17.14
N VAL A 253 8.40 16.73 17.04
CA VAL A 253 8.97 17.85 17.81
C VAL A 253 8.91 17.65 19.32
N PHE A 254 8.03 16.79 19.84
CA PHE A 254 7.96 16.49 21.27
C PHE A 254 9.25 15.86 21.81
N SER A 255 9.96 15.04 21.04
CA SER A 255 11.26 14.50 21.42
C SER A 255 12.28 15.63 21.61
N LEU A 256 12.38 16.52 20.64
CA LEU A 256 13.25 17.70 20.68
C LEU A 256 12.92 18.60 21.88
N VAL A 257 11.63 18.87 22.11
CA VAL A 257 11.16 19.66 23.26
C VAL A 257 11.51 18.96 24.57
N TRP A 258 11.36 17.63 24.66
CA TRP A 258 11.72 16.87 25.84
C TRP A 258 13.23 16.93 26.15
N TRP A 259 14.10 16.74 25.15
CA TRP A 259 15.55 16.88 25.29
C TRP A 259 15.92 18.28 25.82
N ALA A 260 15.44 19.33 25.16
CA ALA A 260 15.74 20.71 25.53
C ALA A 260 15.17 21.08 26.91
N ARG A 261 13.93 20.68 27.24
CA ARG A 261 13.33 20.95 28.55
C ARG A 261 14.00 20.17 29.67
N SER A 262 14.42 18.93 29.42
CA SER A 262 15.23 18.16 30.37
C SER A 262 16.53 18.90 30.67
N ALA A 263 17.19 19.47 29.66
CA ALA A 263 18.39 20.29 29.83
C ALA A 263 18.11 21.61 30.59
N HIS A 264 16.94 22.23 30.38
CA HIS A 264 16.52 23.43 31.10
C HIS A 264 16.26 23.15 32.58
N ASP A 265 15.51 22.09 32.86
CA ASP A 265 15.07 21.70 34.21
C ASP A 265 16.29 21.34 35.09
N LEU A 266 17.27 20.62 34.54
CA LEU A 266 18.55 20.33 35.21
C LEU A 266 19.36 21.58 35.58
N GLY A 267 19.09 22.73 34.95
CA GLY A 267 19.72 23.99 35.30
C GLY A 267 19.09 24.66 36.53
N THR A 268 17.81 24.39 36.81
CA THR A 268 17.00 25.15 37.77
C THR A 268 16.77 24.40 39.07
N LEU A 269 16.72 25.12 40.19
CA LEU A 269 16.14 24.58 41.42
C LEU A 269 14.62 24.51 41.22
N GLN A 270 14.10 23.29 41.00
CA GLN A 270 12.66 23.09 41.08
C GLN A 270 12.26 23.23 42.55
N PRO A 271 11.29 24.09 42.90
CA PRO A 271 10.69 24.02 44.23
C PRO A 271 10.15 22.59 44.41
N PRO A 272 10.33 21.96 45.58
CA PRO A 272 9.82 20.62 45.81
C PRO A 272 8.35 20.62 45.45
N SER A 273 7.97 19.87 44.42
CA SER A 273 6.56 19.73 44.08
C SER A 273 5.91 19.08 45.29
N HIS A 274 5.02 19.80 45.98
CA HIS A 274 4.18 19.19 47.00
C HIS A 274 3.49 18.02 46.34
N ARG A 275 3.92 16.81 46.69
CA ARG A 275 3.37 15.57 46.17
C ARG A 275 1.94 15.54 46.65
N THR A 276 1.01 15.99 45.80
CA THR A 276 -0.40 16.02 46.15
C THR A 276 -0.77 14.57 46.40
N GLU A 277 -1.11 14.24 47.64
CA GLU A 277 -1.51 12.89 47.94
C GLU A 277 -2.64 12.50 47.00
N PRO A 278 -2.58 11.31 46.39
CA PRO A 278 -3.57 10.90 45.41
C PRO A 278 -4.94 10.89 46.08
N VAL A 279 -5.78 11.87 45.73
CA VAL A 279 -7.15 11.95 46.23
C VAL A 279 -7.89 10.70 45.76
N ARG A 280 -8.17 9.80 46.70
CA ARG A 280 -8.93 8.58 46.44
C ARG A 280 -10.41 8.95 46.33
N ALA A 281 -11.05 8.49 45.26
CA ALA A 281 -12.51 8.58 45.15
C ALA A 281 -13.18 7.70 46.23
N ARG A 282 -14.35 8.11 46.72
CA ARG A 282 -15.14 7.31 47.65
C ARG A 282 -15.48 5.96 46.99
N ALA A 283 -15.41 4.88 47.78
CA ALA A 283 -15.91 3.58 47.32
C ALA A 283 -17.40 3.72 46.98
N ARG A 284 -17.82 3.18 45.84
CA ARG A 284 -19.23 3.00 45.49
C ARG A 284 -19.64 1.57 45.81
N TRP A 285 -20.91 1.37 46.13
CA TRP A 285 -21.47 0.03 46.36
C TRP A 285 -21.38 -0.84 45.10
N TRP A 286 -21.04 -2.11 45.29
CA TRP A 286 -21.20 -3.17 44.27
C TRP A 286 -22.70 -3.36 44.04
N PRO A 287 -23.22 -3.38 42.79
CA PRO A 287 -22.73 -4.20 41.67
C PRO A 287 -22.20 -3.43 40.43
N LEU A 288 -22.40 -2.12 40.33
CA LEU A 288 -22.10 -1.36 39.10
C LEU A 288 -20.62 -1.40 38.66
N PRO A 289 -19.61 -1.36 39.56
CA PRO A 289 -18.23 -1.58 39.16
C PRO A 289 -17.96 -2.99 38.62
N ALA A 290 -18.71 -4.00 39.07
CA ALA A 290 -18.61 -5.37 38.54
C ALA A 290 -19.06 -5.43 37.09
N VAL A 291 -20.19 -4.78 36.78
CA VAL A 291 -20.74 -4.72 35.42
C VAL A 291 -19.73 -4.07 34.46
N ALA A 292 -19.09 -2.97 34.88
CA ALA A 292 -18.05 -2.33 34.08
C ALA A 292 -16.83 -3.24 33.83
N ILE A 293 -16.51 -4.16 34.74
CA ILE A 293 -15.42 -5.14 34.57
C ILE A 293 -15.84 -6.29 33.65
N VAL A 294 -17.08 -6.76 33.78
CA VAL A 294 -17.59 -7.93 33.03
C VAL A 294 -17.87 -7.60 31.57
N LEU A 295 -18.33 -6.38 31.26
CA LEU A 295 -18.72 -5.99 29.90
C LEU A 295 -17.66 -6.28 28.82
N PRO A 296 -16.37 -5.90 28.98
CA PRO A 296 -15.34 -6.22 27.98
C PRO A 296 -14.96 -7.71 27.92
N LEU A 297 -15.26 -8.50 28.97
CA LEU A 297 -14.97 -9.94 28.99
C LEU A 297 -15.96 -10.75 28.15
N VAL A 298 -17.18 -10.27 27.94
CA VAL A 298 -18.20 -10.98 27.16
C VAL A 298 -17.74 -11.19 25.70
N PRO A 299 -17.42 -10.15 24.91
CA PRO A 299 -16.96 -10.35 23.53
C PRO A 299 -15.61 -11.10 23.48
N ALA A 300 -14.71 -10.86 24.44
CA ALA A 300 -13.44 -11.59 24.57
C ALA A 300 -13.63 -13.09 24.77
N ALA A 301 -14.53 -13.50 25.67
CA ALA A 301 -14.83 -14.91 25.93
C ALA A 301 -15.46 -15.60 24.72
N VAL A 302 -16.36 -14.91 23.99
CA VAL A 302 -16.96 -15.44 22.75
C VAL A 302 -15.90 -15.66 21.68
N ASN A 303 -14.99 -14.70 21.50
CA ASN A 303 -13.89 -14.78 20.54
C ASN A 303 -12.89 -15.88 20.88
N LEU A 304 -12.47 -15.97 22.13
CA LEU A 304 -11.61 -17.04 22.62
C LEU A 304 -12.25 -18.44 22.48
N ALA A 305 -13.55 -18.57 22.75
CA ALA A 305 -14.28 -19.82 22.56
C ALA A 305 -14.33 -20.28 21.09
N ARG A 306 -14.16 -19.34 20.14
CA ARG A 306 -14.05 -19.62 18.70
C ARG A 306 -12.60 -19.74 18.22
N GLY A 307 -11.62 -19.71 19.12
CA GLY A 307 -10.20 -19.78 18.76
C GLY A 307 -9.63 -18.49 18.20
N VAL A 308 -10.33 -17.37 18.30
CA VAL A 308 -9.90 -16.07 17.74
C VAL A 308 -9.51 -15.14 18.88
N PRO A 309 -8.22 -14.99 19.24
CA PRO A 309 -7.83 -14.18 20.41
C PRO A 309 -7.76 -12.67 20.12
N PHE A 310 -8.22 -12.22 18.95
CA PHE A 310 -8.08 -10.85 18.45
C PHE A 310 -9.36 -10.04 18.58
N TRP A 311 -9.22 -8.72 18.64
CA TRP A 311 -10.33 -7.77 18.76
C TRP A 311 -10.86 -7.31 17.39
N LEU A 312 -9.98 -6.83 16.52
CA LEU A 312 -10.26 -6.35 15.16
C LEU A 312 -9.82 -7.38 14.11
N GLY A 313 -8.73 -8.11 14.36
CA GLY A 313 -8.14 -9.03 13.39
C GLY A 313 -7.43 -8.32 12.23
N PRO A 314 -6.97 -9.05 11.20
CA PRO A 314 -6.15 -8.49 10.12
C PRO A 314 -6.90 -7.56 9.16
N LYS A 315 -8.23 -7.68 9.04
CA LYS A 315 -9.06 -6.99 8.04
C LYS A 315 -9.61 -5.66 8.54
N ASN A 316 -8.75 -4.68 8.79
CA ASN A 316 -9.25 -3.36 9.12
C ASN A 316 -8.34 -2.24 8.63
N VAL A 317 -8.96 -1.12 8.23
CA VAL A 317 -8.26 0.07 7.73
C VAL A 317 -7.27 0.64 8.74
N LEU A 318 -7.53 0.49 10.05
CA LEU A 318 -6.57 0.89 11.08
C LEU A 318 -5.34 -0.03 11.09
N GLY A 319 -5.53 -1.34 10.98
CA GLY A 319 -4.48 -2.34 10.89
C GLY A 319 -3.69 -2.22 9.59
N ASP A 320 -4.37 -1.97 8.47
CA ASP A 320 -3.73 -1.67 7.18
C ASP A 320 -2.95 -0.36 7.26
N ALA A 321 -3.53 0.70 7.81
CA ALA A 321 -2.82 1.97 7.99
C ALA A 321 -1.61 1.82 8.94
N VAL A 322 -1.74 1.07 10.02
CA VAL A 322 -0.61 0.79 10.90
C VAL A 322 0.45 -0.01 10.15
N ARG A 323 0.06 -1.09 9.48
CA ARG A 323 0.98 -2.01 8.80
C ARG A 323 1.74 -1.34 7.66
N GLU A 324 1.02 -0.56 6.86
CA GLU A 324 1.55 0.09 5.67
C GLU A 324 2.36 1.35 6.02
N TYR A 325 1.97 2.13 7.03
CA TYR A 325 2.60 3.45 7.29
C TYR A 325 3.46 3.54 8.53
N THR A 326 3.18 2.74 9.56
CA THR A 326 3.82 2.91 10.87
C THR A 326 4.95 1.90 11.09
N GLY A 327 5.24 1.10 10.06
CA GLY A 327 6.29 0.08 9.98
C GLY A 327 6.04 -1.14 10.85
N SER A 328 6.93 -2.13 10.72
CA SER A 328 6.84 -3.45 11.39
C SER A 328 6.61 -3.35 12.90
N GLN A 329 7.15 -2.31 13.55
CA GLN A 329 7.06 -2.08 14.99
C GLN A 329 5.65 -1.79 15.46
N ALA A 330 5.02 -0.80 14.84
CA ALA A 330 3.69 -0.37 15.20
C ALA A 330 2.69 -1.44 14.80
N THR A 331 2.97 -2.22 13.74
CA THR A 331 2.25 -3.46 13.44
C THR A 331 2.35 -4.45 14.58
N ALA A 332 3.55 -4.71 15.12
CA ALA A 332 3.71 -5.61 16.26
C ALA A 332 3.01 -5.10 17.53
N TYR A 333 3.09 -3.80 17.82
CA TYR A 333 2.35 -3.18 18.92
C TYR A 333 0.85 -3.21 18.72
N TRP A 334 0.40 -3.03 17.49
CA TRP A 334 -1.00 -3.12 17.12
C TRP A 334 -1.51 -4.54 17.25
N VAL A 335 -0.75 -5.54 16.79
CA VAL A 335 -1.07 -6.97 16.98
C VAL A 335 -1.10 -7.31 18.46
N ALA A 336 -0.14 -6.82 19.25
CA ALA A 336 -0.14 -7.00 20.70
C ALA A 336 -1.34 -6.30 21.37
N LEU A 337 -1.70 -5.10 20.93
CA LEU A 337 -2.88 -4.37 21.41
C LEU A 337 -4.18 -5.10 21.04
N ASP A 338 -4.29 -5.53 19.79
CA ASP A 338 -5.41 -6.28 19.22
C ASP A 338 -5.62 -7.59 19.98
N LEU A 339 -4.53 -8.32 20.24
CA LEU A 339 -4.50 -9.51 21.07
C LEU A 339 -4.90 -9.18 22.53
N LEU A 340 -4.29 -8.19 23.16
CA LEU A 340 -4.58 -7.83 24.55
C LEU A 340 -6.05 -7.42 24.75
N VAL A 341 -6.61 -6.65 23.81
CA VAL A 341 -8.03 -6.28 23.84
C VAL A 341 -8.91 -7.51 23.58
N GLY A 342 -8.54 -8.35 22.60
CA GLY A 342 -9.25 -9.57 22.26
C GLY A 342 -9.30 -10.61 23.39
N VAL A 343 -8.26 -10.69 24.22
CA VAL A 343 -8.23 -11.56 25.42
C VAL A 343 -8.81 -10.90 26.69
N GLY A 344 -9.30 -9.67 26.60
CA GLY A 344 -10.01 -9.00 27.70
C GLY A 344 -9.14 -8.21 28.69
N ALA A 345 -7.91 -7.81 28.33
CA ALA A 345 -7.06 -6.93 29.17
C ALA A 345 -7.74 -5.62 29.64
N PRO A 346 -8.66 -5.00 28.89
CA PRO A 346 -9.42 -3.84 29.36
C PRO A 346 -10.16 -4.10 30.70
N ALA A 347 -10.65 -5.31 30.94
CA ALA A 347 -11.31 -5.66 32.20
C ALA A 347 -10.34 -5.59 33.40
N VAL A 348 -9.09 -6.03 33.21
CA VAL A 348 -8.03 -5.93 34.23
C VAL A 348 -7.68 -4.48 34.50
N LEU A 349 -7.60 -3.64 33.46
CA LEU A 349 -7.35 -2.21 33.60
C LEU A 349 -8.45 -1.53 34.42
N ILE A 350 -9.72 -1.86 34.14
CA ILE A 350 -10.89 -1.39 34.90
C ILE A 350 -10.81 -1.83 36.35
N LEU A 351 -10.49 -3.11 36.62
CA LEU A 351 -10.36 -3.65 37.97
C LEU A 351 -9.26 -2.90 38.76
N ILE A 352 -8.11 -2.64 38.16
CA ILE A 352 -7.02 -1.87 38.81
C ILE A 352 -7.49 -0.43 39.10
N ALA A 353 -8.19 0.21 38.16
CA ALA A 353 -8.73 1.56 38.34
C ALA A 353 -9.76 1.63 39.48
N VAL A 354 -10.71 0.70 39.50
CA VAL A 354 -11.74 0.56 40.55
C VAL A 354 -11.13 0.20 41.90
N ARG A 355 -10.06 -0.60 41.95
CA ARG A 355 -9.40 -0.97 43.22
C ARG A 355 -8.58 0.17 43.80
N ARG A 356 -7.78 0.85 42.96
CA ARG A 356 -6.89 1.94 43.39
C ARG A 356 -7.61 3.27 43.58
N ARG A 357 -8.71 3.52 42.87
CA ARG A 357 -9.61 4.69 43.01
C ARG A 357 -8.91 6.04 42.91
N THR A 358 -7.74 6.12 42.27
CA THR A 358 -7.07 7.40 42.06
C THR A 358 -7.72 8.09 40.88
N ARG A 359 -8.05 9.39 41.02
CA ARG A 359 -8.72 10.16 39.95
C ARG A 359 -7.98 10.09 38.62
N THR A 360 -6.65 10.12 38.67
CA THR A 360 -5.81 10.06 37.47
C THR A 360 -5.94 8.72 36.75
N LEU A 361 -5.93 7.62 37.49
CA LEU A 361 -6.05 6.29 36.91
C LEU A 361 -7.44 6.06 36.33
N LEU A 362 -8.49 6.46 37.05
CA LEU A 362 -9.87 6.36 36.57
C LEU A 362 -10.07 7.16 35.26
N ARG A 363 -9.60 8.40 35.20
CA ARG A 363 -9.66 9.22 33.97
C ARG A 363 -8.88 8.61 32.83
N ALA A 364 -7.66 8.11 33.09
CA ALA A 364 -6.84 7.46 32.08
C ALA A 364 -7.54 6.22 31.53
N THR A 365 -8.04 5.33 32.40
CA THR A 365 -8.78 4.13 32.01
C THR A 365 -10.03 4.47 31.20
N THR A 366 -10.85 5.42 31.66
CA THR A 366 -12.04 5.87 30.93
C THR A 366 -11.69 6.39 29.53
N LEU A 367 -10.65 7.22 29.41
CA LEU A 367 -10.18 7.73 28.12
C LEU A 367 -9.70 6.58 27.20
N THR A 368 -8.89 5.66 27.74
CA THR A 368 -8.40 4.49 26.99
C THR A 368 -9.56 3.65 26.45
N LEU A 369 -10.59 3.39 27.26
CA LEU A 369 -11.76 2.63 26.82
C LEU A 369 -12.54 3.32 25.69
N PHE A 370 -12.69 4.65 25.74
CA PHE A 370 -13.33 5.40 24.67
C PHE A 370 -12.49 5.41 23.39
N LEU A 371 -11.17 5.55 23.49
CA LEU A 371 -10.27 5.50 22.34
C LEU A 371 -10.30 4.12 21.66
N LEU A 372 -10.21 3.05 22.45
CA LEU A 372 -10.34 1.69 21.93
C LEU A 372 -11.73 1.48 21.32
N GLY A 373 -12.80 1.87 22.02
CA GLY A 373 -14.15 1.75 21.49
C GLY A 373 -14.38 2.50 20.18
N GLY A 374 -13.85 3.72 20.08
CA GLY A 374 -13.87 4.52 18.85
C GLY A 374 -13.10 3.87 17.71
N ALA A 375 -11.88 3.37 17.97
CA ALA A 375 -11.09 2.65 16.98
C ALA A 375 -11.80 1.38 16.48
N GLY A 376 -12.46 0.63 17.36
CA GLY A 376 -13.28 -0.53 16.99
C GLY A 376 -14.47 -0.19 16.10
N ALA A 377 -15.14 0.92 16.37
CA ALA A 377 -16.24 1.41 15.55
C ALA A 377 -15.74 1.89 14.17
N VAL A 378 -14.71 2.74 14.13
CA VAL A 378 -14.10 3.22 12.88
C VAL A 378 -13.65 2.04 12.03
N SER A 379 -12.94 1.08 12.61
CA SER A 379 -12.52 -0.15 11.94
C SER A 379 -13.68 -0.90 11.29
N ALA A 380 -14.81 -1.06 12.00
CA ALA A 380 -15.95 -1.79 11.47
C ALA A 380 -16.71 -1.05 10.36
N PHE A 381 -16.72 0.30 10.39
CA PHE A 381 -17.36 1.09 9.33
C PHE A 381 -16.46 1.32 8.12
N THR A 382 -15.14 1.15 8.28
CA THR A 382 -14.17 1.42 7.21
C THR A 382 -13.61 0.16 6.57
N SER A 383 -13.89 -1.03 7.11
CA SER A 383 -13.49 -2.32 6.51
C SER A 383 -14.20 -2.55 5.16
N GLN A 384 -13.73 -1.89 4.11
CA GLN A 384 -13.92 -2.37 2.75
C GLN A 384 -12.99 -3.57 2.53
N HIS A 385 -13.29 -4.39 1.52
CA HIS A 385 -12.50 -5.55 1.13
C HIS A 385 -11.11 -5.08 0.68
N SER A 386 -10.16 -4.93 1.62
CA SER A 386 -8.77 -4.79 1.21
C SER A 386 -8.33 -6.12 0.61
N THR A 387 -7.96 -6.07 -0.67
CA THR A 387 -7.25 -7.15 -1.33
C THR A 387 -5.93 -7.30 -0.60
N PHE A 388 -5.80 -8.43 0.07
CA PHE A 388 -4.72 -8.69 0.98
C PHE A 388 -3.49 -9.08 0.17
N PHE A 389 -2.57 -8.13 -0.06
CA PHE A 389 -1.28 -8.39 -0.71
C PHE A 389 -0.19 -8.52 0.37
N GLY A 390 0.38 -9.72 0.48
CA GLY A 390 1.58 -10.01 1.29
C GLY A 390 1.32 -10.90 2.52
N GLU A 391 2.19 -11.89 2.73
CA GLU A 391 2.18 -12.89 3.81
C GLU A 391 1.73 -12.34 5.18
N LEU A 392 0.81 -13.08 5.83
CA LEU A 392 0.20 -12.78 7.14
C LEU A 392 1.18 -12.97 8.31
N TRP A 393 2.48 -12.67 8.17
CA TRP A 393 3.55 -13.08 9.11
C TRP A 393 3.24 -12.88 10.61
N LEU A 394 2.43 -11.89 11.00
CA LEU A 394 2.05 -11.65 12.40
C LEU A 394 0.73 -12.28 12.87
N TYR A 395 -0.18 -12.62 11.96
CA TYR A 395 -1.46 -13.25 12.28
C TYR A 395 -1.43 -14.70 11.77
N PRO A 396 -1.54 -15.71 12.62
CA PRO A 396 -1.45 -17.10 12.17
C PRO A 396 -2.53 -17.36 11.10
N GLU A 397 -2.11 -17.66 9.87
CA GLU A 397 -3.02 -17.89 8.74
C GLU A 397 -4.01 -19.01 9.03
N SER A 398 -3.59 -20.00 9.81
CA SER A 398 -4.41 -21.11 10.29
C SER A 398 -5.64 -20.69 11.10
N LEU A 399 -5.69 -19.46 11.62
CA LEU A 399 -6.85 -18.94 12.35
C LEU A 399 -7.90 -18.29 11.44
N TYR A 400 -7.54 -17.99 10.19
CA TYR A 400 -8.39 -17.23 9.26
C TYR A 400 -8.69 -17.96 7.95
N LEU A 401 -7.97 -19.04 7.68
CA LEU A 401 -8.21 -19.95 6.55
C LEU A 401 -9.01 -21.17 6.99
N GLN A 402 -9.91 -21.64 6.12
CA GLN A 402 -10.51 -22.96 6.31
C GLN A 402 -9.40 -24.03 6.23
N PRO A 403 -9.38 -25.03 7.14
CA PRO A 403 -8.46 -26.15 7.03
C PRO A 403 -8.62 -26.83 5.65
N GLY A 404 -7.55 -26.81 4.85
CA GLY A 404 -7.55 -27.38 3.49
C GLY A 404 -7.81 -26.39 2.36
N ALA A 405 -8.07 -25.11 2.64
CA ALA A 405 -8.12 -24.08 1.61
C ALA A 405 -6.68 -23.70 1.20
N THR A 406 -6.27 -24.07 -0.01
CA THR A 406 -5.09 -23.51 -0.66
C THR A 406 -5.37 -22.05 -0.96
N VAL A 407 -4.56 -21.13 -0.46
CA VAL A 407 -4.69 -19.69 -0.75
C VAL A 407 -4.26 -19.47 -2.19
N PRO A 408 -5.16 -19.21 -3.15
CA PRO A 408 -4.72 -18.62 -4.40
C PRO A 408 -4.23 -17.21 -4.04
N TYR A 409 -3.12 -16.78 -4.63
CA TYR A 409 -2.52 -15.47 -4.38
C TYR A 409 -3.48 -14.28 -4.65
N GLU A 410 -4.68 -14.53 -5.18
CA GLU A 410 -5.71 -13.54 -5.41
C GLU A 410 -7.08 -14.00 -4.88
N GLY A 411 -7.77 -13.12 -4.12
CA GLY A 411 -9.22 -13.19 -3.95
C GLY A 411 -9.79 -14.09 -2.84
N ALA A 412 -8.99 -14.88 -2.12
CA ALA A 412 -9.54 -15.73 -1.05
C ALA A 412 -10.23 -14.91 0.06
N GLN A 413 -11.55 -15.07 0.21
CA GLN A 413 -12.32 -14.47 1.28
C GLN A 413 -11.91 -15.11 2.62
N LEU A 414 -10.92 -14.51 3.32
CA LEU A 414 -10.65 -14.92 4.72
C LEU A 414 -11.93 -14.77 5.54
N LEU A 415 -12.38 -15.86 6.16
CA LEU A 415 -13.51 -15.83 7.07
C LEU A 415 -13.18 -14.87 8.23
N SER A 416 -14.19 -14.16 8.74
CA SER A 416 -14.07 -13.47 10.03
C SER A 416 -14.70 -14.37 11.10
N PRO A 417 -13.96 -15.34 11.68
CA PRO A 417 -14.53 -16.29 12.64
C PRO A 417 -14.97 -15.64 13.97
N GLY A 418 -14.63 -14.38 14.21
CA GLY A 418 -14.93 -13.65 15.44
C GLY A 418 -16.32 -13.01 15.51
N ILE A 419 -16.65 -12.47 16.69
CA ILE A 419 -17.73 -11.51 16.87
C ILE A 419 -17.34 -10.19 16.20
N SER A 420 -18.32 -9.47 15.65
CA SER A 420 -18.06 -8.17 15.01
C SER A 420 -17.33 -7.21 15.97
N PRO A 421 -16.31 -6.46 15.50
CA PRO A 421 -15.63 -5.45 16.31
C PRO A 421 -16.53 -4.40 16.95
N LEU A 422 -17.74 -4.20 16.41
CA LEU A 422 -18.77 -3.33 17.00
C LEU A 422 -19.20 -3.78 18.40
N TRP A 423 -19.19 -5.08 18.69
CA TRP A 423 -19.53 -5.59 20.02
C TRP A 423 -18.48 -5.22 21.06
N TYR A 424 -17.19 -5.30 20.70
CA TYR A 424 -16.12 -4.78 21.55
C TYR A 424 -16.23 -3.26 21.70
N ALA A 425 -16.48 -2.54 20.60
CA ALA A 425 -16.65 -1.09 20.65
C ALA A 425 -17.75 -0.68 21.64
N LEU A 426 -18.91 -1.36 21.57
CA LEU A 426 -20.03 -1.15 22.48
C LEU A 426 -19.67 -1.50 23.93
N ALA A 427 -19.04 -2.66 24.16
CA ALA A 427 -18.67 -3.09 25.51
C ALA A 427 -17.65 -2.14 26.17
N LEU A 428 -16.65 -1.67 25.43
CA LEU A 428 -15.62 -0.76 25.92
C LEU A 428 -16.19 0.64 26.19
N THR A 429 -17.00 1.19 25.27
CA THR A 429 -17.64 2.50 25.46
C THR A 429 -18.64 2.48 26.63
N ALA A 430 -19.46 1.43 26.76
CA ALA A 430 -20.38 1.26 27.88
C ALA A 430 -19.63 1.19 29.22
N SER A 431 -18.51 0.47 29.27
CA SER A 431 -17.66 0.38 30.46
C SER A 431 -17.02 1.73 30.82
N GLY A 432 -16.57 2.48 29.82
CA GLY A 432 -16.05 3.84 29.98
C GLY A 432 -17.10 4.81 30.54
N LEU A 433 -18.33 4.76 30.02
CA LEU A 433 -19.47 5.53 30.51
C LEU A 433 -19.82 5.18 31.96
N LEU A 434 -19.87 3.88 32.31
CA LEU A 434 -20.11 3.44 33.69
C LEU A 434 -19.04 3.96 34.65
N LEU A 435 -17.75 3.89 34.28
CA LEU A 435 -16.68 4.44 35.10
C LEU A 435 -16.79 5.96 35.28
N LEU A 436 -17.14 6.67 34.21
CA LEU A 436 -17.37 8.11 34.25
C LEU A 436 -18.52 8.45 35.20
N LEU A 437 -19.65 7.75 35.11
CA LEU A 437 -20.83 7.97 35.95
C LEU A 437 -20.55 7.66 37.43
N LEU A 438 -19.82 6.59 37.72
CA LEU A 438 -19.56 6.14 39.09
C LEU A 438 -18.55 7.02 39.84
N TYR A 439 -17.52 7.50 39.12
CA TYR A 439 -16.33 8.09 39.72
C TYR A 439 -15.98 9.51 39.26
N ALA A 440 -16.74 10.12 38.34
CA ALA A 440 -16.61 11.55 38.10
C ALA A 440 -16.83 12.31 39.42
N ALA A 441 -15.94 13.26 39.71
CA ALA A 441 -16.05 14.05 40.92
C ALA A 441 -17.40 14.80 40.92
N PRO A 442 -18.13 14.85 42.05
CA PRO A 442 -19.30 15.71 42.16
C PRO A 442 -18.86 17.15 41.84
N PRO A 443 -19.48 17.81 40.85
CA PRO A 443 -18.98 19.07 40.35
C PRO A 443 -19.18 20.17 41.41
N ALA A 444 -18.09 20.79 41.85
CA ALA A 444 -18.16 22.04 42.60
C ALA A 444 -18.63 23.23 41.72
N HIS A 445 -18.61 23.07 40.38
CA HIS A 445 -19.18 24.02 39.43
C HIS A 445 -19.91 23.28 38.30
N ARG A 446 -21.22 23.49 38.20
CA ARG A 446 -22.08 23.02 37.09
C ARG A 446 -21.65 23.68 35.78
N VAL A 447 -20.78 23.04 35.01
CA VAL A 447 -20.59 23.39 33.58
C VAL A 447 -20.66 22.12 32.72
N ARG A 448 -21.75 22.04 31.96
CA ARG A 448 -21.95 21.37 30.65
C ARG A 448 -21.46 19.92 30.44
N HIS A 449 -21.33 19.09 31.47
CA HIS A 449 -21.05 17.66 31.27
C HIS A 449 -22.23 16.91 30.61
N HIS A 450 -23.47 17.40 30.76
CA HIS A 450 -24.64 16.84 30.06
C HIS A 450 -24.55 17.00 28.53
N VAL A 451 -23.86 18.03 28.03
CA VAL A 451 -23.64 18.23 26.58
C VAL A 451 -22.64 17.21 26.04
N LEU A 452 -21.59 16.90 26.82
CA LEU A 452 -20.63 15.84 26.48
C LEU A 452 -21.30 14.45 26.53
N LEU A 453 -22.09 14.17 27.56
CA LEU A 453 -22.83 12.90 27.67
C LEU A 453 -23.88 12.73 26.56
N ALA A 454 -24.64 13.78 26.26
CA ALA A 454 -25.61 13.77 25.17
C ALA A 454 -24.93 13.68 23.79
N GLY A 455 -23.82 14.38 23.59
CA GLY A 455 -23.03 14.30 22.35
C GLY A 455 -22.43 12.91 22.14
N LEU A 456 -21.97 12.25 23.20
CA LEU A 456 -21.38 10.91 23.14
C LEU A 456 -22.46 9.82 22.97
N ALA A 457 -23.62 9.97 23.61
CA ALA A 457 -24.77 9.09 23.39
C ALA A 457 -25.35 9.24 21.97
N ALA A 458 -25.44 10.48 21.46
CA ALA A 458 -25.87 10.75 20.09
C ALA A 458 -24.86 10.21 19.06
N ALA A 459 -23.56 10.33 19.32
CA ALA A 459 -22.52 9.73 18.48
C ALA A 459 -22.62 8.19 18.47
N VAL A 460 -22.85 7.55 19.62
CA VAL A 460 -23.07 6.09 19.69
C VAL A 460 -24.33 5.68 18.92
N ALA A 461 -25.43 6.42 19.03
CA ALA A 461 -26.66 6.14 18.27
C ALA A 461 -26.47 6.36 16.75
N LEU A 462 -25.73 7.40 16.35
CA LEU A 462 -25.38 7.67 14.95
C LEU A 462 -24.48 6.59 14.36
N CYS A 463 -23.55 6.04 15.15
CA CYS A 463 -22.77 4.88 14.75
C CYS A 463 -23.62 3.61 14.58
N LEU A 464 -24.79 3.49 15.22
CA LEU A 464 -25.63 2.28 15.13
C LEU A 464 -26.65 2.30 13.97
N LEU A 465 -26.93 3.46 13.38
CA LEU A 465 -27.88 3.61 12.26
C LEU A 465 -27.53 2.82 10.98
N PRO A 466 -26.26 2.73 10.54
CA PRO A 466 -25.92 1.99 9.32
C PRO A 466 -26.18 0.48 9.42
N ALA A 467 -26.16 -0.10 10.62
CA ALA A 467 -26.36 -1.53 10.83
C ALA A 467 -27.83 -1.97 10.71
N ALA A 468 -28.77 -1.03 10.85
CA ALA A 468 -30.21 -1.31 10.73
C ALA A 468 -30.72 -1.23 9.28
N ASP A 469 -30.00 -0.52 8.39
CA ASP A 469 -30.39 -0.30 6.98
C ASP A 469 -29.73 -1.29 5.99
N LEU A 470 -28.93 -2.24 6.47
CA LEU A 470 -28.44 -3.35 5.64
C LEU A 470 -29.58 -4.34 5.41
N ALA A 471 -30.40 -4.04 4.39
CA ALA A 471 -31.35 -5.00 3.83
C ALA A 471 -30.59 -6.28 3.48
N ARG A 472 -30.79 -7.34 4.26
CA ARG A 472 -30.20 -8.65 3.96
C ARG A 472 -30.86 -9.19 2.70
N GLY A 473 -30.04 -9.48 1.69
CA GLY A 473 -30.45 -10.19 0.49
C GLY A 473 -29.24 -10.89 -0.12
N PRO A 474 -29.44 -11.89 -0.98
CA PRO A 474 -28.34 -12.56 -1.67
C PRO A 474 -27.56 -11.54 -2.53
N ALA A 475 -26.24 -11.65 -2.49
CA ALA A 475 -25.33 -10.97 -3.39
C ALA A 475 -24.68 -12.03 -4.29
N THR A 476 -24.92 -11.94 -5.60
CA THR A 476 -24.26 -12.80 -6.59
C THR A 476 -22.75 -12.62 -6.51
N ASP A 477 -22.06 -13.73 -6.31
CA ASP A 477 -20.61 -13.80 -6.47
C ASP A 477 -20.27 -13.67 -7.96
N CYS A 478 -19.47 -12.66 -8.27
CA CYS A 478 -19.13 -12.25 -9.62
C CYS A 478 -17.74 -12.67 -10.04
N VAL A 479 -17.05 -13.45 -9.20
CA VAL A 479 -15.83 -14.14 -9.60
C VAL A 479 -16.22 -15.20 -10.62
N LEU A 480 -15.85 -14.94 -11.88
CA LEU A 480 -15.89 -15.92 -12.94
C LEU A 480 -14.53 -16.61 -12.99
N PRO A 481 -14.48 -17.94 -13.22
CA PRO A 481 -13.22 -18.60 -13.48
C PRO A 481 -12.55 -17.96 -14.69
N GLU A 482 -11.23 -17.81 -14.61
CA GLU A 482 -10.44 -17.25 -15.69
C GLU A 482 -10.49 -18.20 -16.91
N PRO A 483 -10.37 -17.69 -18.16
CA PRO A 483 -10.45 -18.52 -19.36
C PRO A 483 -9.51 -19.73 -19.34
N TRP A 484 -8.29 -19.54 -18.82
CA TRP A 484 -7.29 -20.60 -18.72
C TRP A 484 -7.66 -21.69 -17.68
N GLU A 485 -8.39 -21.37 -16.61
CA GLU A 485 -8.88 -22.36 -15.64
C GLU A 485 -9.92 -23.29 -16.28
N ILE A 486 -10.72 -22.75 -17.19
CA ILE A 486 -11.69 -23.52 -17.98
C ILE A 486 -10.95 -24.39 -19.01
N ASP A 487 -9.97 -23.82 -19.72
CA ASP A 487 -9.21 -24.52 -20.77
C ASP A 487 -8.35 -25.67 -20.21
N MET A 488 -7.84 -25.52 -18.98
CA MET A 488 -7.11 -26.58 -18.28
C MET A 488 -8.02 -27.60 -17.57
N GLY A 489 -9.35 -27.40 -17.62
CA GLY A 489 -10.33 -28.27 -16.95
C GLY A 489 -10.32 -28.16 -15.41
N GLU A 490 -9.72 -27.09 -14.87
CA GLU A 490 -9.67 -26.80 -13.44
C GLU A 490 -10.99 -26.19 -12.93
N ALA A 491 -11.78 -25.59 -13.82
CA ALA A 491 -13.10 -25.05 -13.53
C ALA A 491 -14.13 -25.35 -14.62
N GLU A 492 -15.39 -25.57 -14.23
CA GLU A 492 -16.49 -25.64 -15.19
C GLU A 492 -16.98 -24.22 -15.57
N PRO A 493 -17.30 -23.98 -16.86
CA PRO A 493 -17.83 -22.70 -17.28
C PRO A 493 -19.19 -22.45 -16.63
N ARG A 494 -19.27 -21.38 -15.83
CA ARG A 494 -20.51 -21.00 -15.15
C ARG A 494 -21.38 -20.11 -16.04
N GLU A 495 -22.53 -20.63 -16.46
CA GLU A 495 -23.52 -19.83 -17.17
C GLU A 495 -24.25 -18.86 -16.22
N LEU A 496 -23.90 -17.58 -16.29
CA LEU A 496 -24.63 -16.52 -15.61
C LEU A 496 -25.91 -16.14 -16.38
N THR A 497 -27.00 -15.96 -15.65
CA THR A 497 -28.22 -15.34 -16.21
C THR A 497 -27.96 -13.90 -16.66
N ALA A 498 -28.80 -13.36 -17.54
CA ALA A 498 -28.61 -11.99 -18.04
C ALA A 498 -28.65 -10.92 -16.92
N GLU A 499 -29.46 -11.16 -15.87
CA GLU A 499 -29.51 -10.33 -14.67
C GLU A 499 -28.23 -10.42 -13.84
N GLN A 500 -27.67 -11.63 -13.67
CA GLN A 500 -26.39 -11.81 -12.98
C GLN A 500 -25.23 -11.20 -13.76
N LYS A 501 -25.20 -11.33 -15.09
CA LYS A 501 -24.20 -10.67 -15.94
C LYS A 501 -24.24 -9.15 -15.77
N PHE A 502 -25.43 -8.57 -15.66
CA PHE A 502 -25.60 -7.14 -15.37
C PHE A 502 -25.10 -6.75 -13.97
N VAL A 503 -25.46 -7.53 -12.94
CA VAL A 503 -24.98 -7.27 -11.58
C VAL A 503 -23.45 -7.36 -11.52
N CYS A 504 -22.87 -8.35 -12.20
CA CYS A 504 -21.44 -8.56 -12.23
C CYS A 504 -20.68 -7.54 -13.06
N SER A 505 -21.26 -7.01 -14.14
CA SER A 505 -20.63 -5.90 -14.87
C SER A 505 -20.56 -4.61 -14.03
N LEU A 506 -21.50 -4.41 -13.09
CA LEU A 506 -21.49 -3.27 -12.17
C LEU A 506 -20.59 -3.45 -10.94
N ARG A 507 -20.39 -4.69 -10.49
CA ARG A 507 -19.49 -5.00 -9.36
C ARG A 507 -18.03 -5.18 -9.79
N GLY A 508 -17.79 -5.77 -10.96
CA GLY A 508 -16.44 -6.02 -11.48
C GLY A 508 -15.75 -4.76 -12.00
N ASN A 509 -14.42 -4.82 -12.11
CA ASN A 509 -13.50 -3.74 -12.49
C ASN A 509 -13.61 -3.29 -13.97
N SER A 510 -14.78 -3.47 -14.59
CA SER A 510 -15.04 -3.18 -16.00
C SER A 510 -15.49 -1.72 -16.18
N GLY A 511 -15.28 -1.15 -17.37
CA GLY A 511 -15.55 0.26 -17.69
C GLY A 511 -16.99 0.75 -17.43
N ALA A 512 -17.94 -0.13 -17.12
CA ALA A 512 -19.26 0.23 -16.62
C ALA A 512 -19.23 0.94 -15.25
N GLN A 513 -18.24 0.67 -14.39
CA GLN A 513 -18.04 1.33 -13.09
C GLN A 513 -17.76 2.84 -13.23
N ALA A 514 -17.15 3.27 -14.33
CA ALA A 514 -16.85 4.69 -14.55
C ALA A 514 -18.12 5.51 -14.87
N VAL A 515 -19.18 4.86 -15.36
CA VAL A 515 -20.40 5.50 -15.86
C VAL A 515 -21.56 5.40 -14.86
N LEU A 516 -21.66 4.29 -14.13
CA LEU A 516 -22.77 3.99 -13.23
C LEU A 516 -22.30 4.00 -11.78
N HIS A 517 -23.03 4.68 -10.90
CA HIS A 517 -22.68 4.83 -9.48
C HIS A 517 -22.23 3.51 -8.84
N VAL A 518 -21.07 3.55 -8.16
CA VAL A 518 -20.45 2.41 -7.49
C VAL A 518 -21.36 1.88 -6.38
N PHE A 519 -21.91 0.69 -6.57
CA PHE A 519 -22.51 -0.07 -5.47
C PHE A 519 -21.41 -0.88 -4.79
N PRO A 520 -21.32 -0.89 -3.45
CA PRO A 520 -20.48 -1.86 -2.75
C PRO A 520 -20.84 -3.29 -3.16
N ASP A 521 -19.85 -4.20 -3.22
CA ASP A 521 -20.06 -5.62 -3.57
C ASP A 521 -21.11 -6.32 -2.69
N THR A 522 -21.25 -5.84 -1.46
CA THR A 522 -22.22 -6.34 -0.48
C THR A 522 -23.65 -5.84 -0.70
N THR A 523 -23.88 -4.96 -1.68
CA THR A 523 -25.22 -4.46 -2.00
C THR A 523 -26.05 -5.61 -2.54
N PRO A 524 -27.26 -5.90 -2.03
CA PRO A 524 -28.07 -7.01 -2.54
C PRO A 524 -28.42 -6.87 -4.04
N ASP A 525 -28.44 -7.98 -4.77
CA ASP A 525 -28.67 -7.99 -6.23
C ASP A 525 -29.96 -7.28 -6.64
N GLN A 526 -31.01 -7.44 -5.83
CA GLN A 526 -32.31 -6.80 -6.05
C GLN A 526 -32.22 -5.26 -6.09
N VAL A 527 -31.32 -4.65 -5.32
CA VAL A 527 -31.13 -3.19 -5.30
C VAL A 527 -30.44 -2.73 -6.58
N VAL A 528 -29.40 -3.48 -6.99
CA VAL A 528 -28.65 -3.24 -8.22
C VAL A 528 -29.56 -3.41 -9.44
N LEU A 529 -30.36 -4.48 -9.50
CA LEU A 529 -31.32 -4.75 -10.56
C LEU A 529 -32.45 -3.73 -10.61
N ALA A 530 -32.99 -3.30 -9.47
CA ALA A 530 -34.00 -2.24 -9.42
C ALA A 530 -33.47 -0.92 -9.98
N TYR A 531 -32.21 -0.58 -9.65
CA TYR A 531 -31.53 0.58 -10.22
C TYR A 531 -31.34 0.45 -11.74
N GLY A 532 -30.86 -0.70 -12.21
CA GLY A 532 -30.71 -0.99 -13.65
C GLY A 532 -32.02 -0.90 -14.43
N ARG A 533 -33.12 -1.47 -13.89
CA ARG A 533 -34.45 -1.40 -14.51
C ARG A 533 -34.98 0.04 -14.56
N ARG A 534 -34.70 0.86 -13.54
CA ARG A 534 -35.03 2.30 -13.56
C ARG A 534 -34.27 3.02 -14.69
N LEU A 535 -32.98 2.72 -14.86
CA LEU A 535 -32.18 3.26 -15.95
C LEU A 535 -32.62 2.77 -17.32
N CYS A 536 -33.11 1.54 -17.46
CA CYS A 536 -33.73 1.08 -18.70
C CYS A 536 -34.94 1.95 -19.09
N GLY A 537 -35.72 2.41 -18.12
CA GLY A 537 -36.79 3.40 -18.34
C GLY A 537 -36.26 4.73 -18.88
N VAL A 538 -35.16 5.24 -18.33
CA VAL A 538 -34.49 6.47 -18.80
C VAL A 538 -33.95 6.28 -20.23
N HIS A 539 -33.21 5.19 -20.48
CA HIS A 539 -32.64 4.86 -21.77
C HIS A 539 -33.71 4.74 -22.87
N THR A 540 -34.85 4.10 -22.54
CA THR A 540 -35.95 3.89 -23.49
C THR A 540 -36.69 5.20 -23.80
N ARG A 541 -36.89 6.08 -22.81
CA ARG A 541 -37.51 7.40 -23.03
C ARG A 541 -36.63 8.36 -23.81
N ASN A 542 -35.30 8.27 -23.63
CA ASN A 542 -34.31 9.16 -24.25
C ASN A 542 -34.64 10.66 -24.06
N ASP A 543 -35.09 11.04 -22.86
CA ASP A 543 -35.34 12.45 -22.54
C ASP A 543 -34.00 13.16 -22.22
N PRO A 544 -33.57 14.14 -23.04
CA PRO A 544 -32.30 14.84 -22.83
C PRO A 544 -32.26 15.59 -21.49
N ARG A 545 -33.40 16.02 -20.93
CA ARG A 545 -33.44 16.68 -19.62
C ARG A 545 -33.21 15.70 -18.47
N GLU A 546 -33.72 14.47 -18.59
CA GLU A 546 -33.53 13.42 -17.59
C GLU A 546 -32.07 12.92 -17.61
N LEU A 547 -31.50 12.72 -18.80
CA LEU A 547 -30.10 12.37 -19.00
C LEU A 547 -29.14 13.45 -18.48
N ALA A 548 -29.40 14.73 -18.76
CA ALA A 548 -28.58 15.85 -18.27
C ALA A 548 -28.61 15.98 -16.73
N ARG A 549 -29.75 15.69 -16.09
CA ARG A 549 -29.84 15.68 -14.61
C ARG A 549 -29.01 14.56 -13.98
N LEU A 550 -28.99 13.40 -14.62
CA LEU A 550 -28.18 12.27 -14.18
C LEU A 550 -26.70 12.41 -14.59
N LYS A 551 -26.38 13.36 -15.48
CA LYS A 551 -25.05 13.57 -16.07
C LYS A 551 -24.53 12.33 -16.79
N ILE A 552 -25.41 11.61 -17.47
CA ILE A 552 -25.10 10.37 -18.19
C ILE A 552 -25.54 10.51 -19.65
N ASP A 553 -24.73 10.00 -20.57
CA ASP A 553 -25.09 9.91 -22.00
C ASP A 553 -25.84 8.61 -22.30
N ARG A 554 -26.82 8.66 -23.21
CA ARG A 554 -27.58 7.48 -23.62
C ARG A 554 -26.68 6.38 -24.19
N ALA A 555 -25.68 6.74 -25.00
CA ALA A 555 -24.78 5.76 -25.62
C ALA A 555 -23.99 4.99 -24.55
N SER A 556 -23.58 5.68 -23.48
CA SER A 556 -22.86 5.06 -22.36
C SER A 556 -23.70 4.05 -21.57
N LEU A 557 -25.04 4.12 -21.65
CA LEU A 557 -25.97 3.17 -21.04
C LEU A 557 -26.29 1.95 -21.92
N THR A 558 -26.04 2.04 -23.22
CA THR A 558 -26.50 1.03 -24.19
C THR A 558 -25.85 -0.33 -23.96
N TYR A 559 -24.52 -0.41 -23.81
CA TYR A 559 -23.85 -1.69 -23.57
C TYR A 559 -24.11 -2.25 -22.16
N PRO A 560 -23.99 -1.47 -21.07
CA PRO A 560 -24.24 -1.98 -19.72
C PRO A 560 -25.67 -2.51 -19.52
N LEU A 561 -26.69 -1.88 -20.11
CA LEU A 561 -28.08 -2.27 -19.91
C LEU A 561 -28.56 -3.39 -20.85
N ALA A 562 -27.78 -3.80 -21.86
CA ALA A 562 -28.23 -4.74 -22.89
C ALA A 562 -28.74 -6.08 -22.33
N GLY A 563 -28.17 -6.55 -21.20
CA GLY A 563 -28.61 -7.79 -20.55
C GLY A 563 -29.99 -7.72 -19.89
N ILE A 564 -30.46 -6.52 -19.51
CA ILE A 564 -31.71 -6.34 -18.75
C ILE A 564 -32.72 -5.40 -19.43
N CYS A 565 -32.33 -4.78 -20.55
CA CYS A 565 -33.12 -3.77 -21.24
C CYS A 565 -33.29 -4.11 -22.72
N PRO A 566 -34.50 -4.53 -23.16
CA PRO A 566 -34.75 -4.92 -24.54
C PRO A 566 -34.41 -3.85 -25.58
N SER A 567 -34.65 -2.57 -25.25
CA SER A 567 -34.35 -1.44 -26.16
C SER A 567 -32.85 -1.21 -26.36
N ALA A 568 -32.02 -1.56 -25.38
CA ALA A 568 -30.57 -1.50 -25.49
C ALA A 568 -30.02 -2.74 -26.21
N ALA A 569 -30.58 -3.91 -25.91
CA ALA A 569 -30.22 -5.18 -26.55
C ALA A 569 -30.35 -5.15 -28.08
N THR A 570 -31.43 -4.54 -28.60
CA THR A 570 -31.63 -4.42 -30.05
C THR A 570 -30.57 -3.55 -30.72
N ILE A 571 -30.12 -2.47 -30.05
CA ILE A 571 -29.06 -1.59 -30.56
C ILE A 571 -27.72 -2.32 -30.56
N VAL A 572 -27.38 -3.00 -29.47
CA VAL A 572 -26.13 -3.79 -29.36
C VAL A 572 -26.12 -4.92 -30.39
N GLN A 573 -27.24 -5.61 -30.58
CA GLN A 573 -27.33 -6.68 -31.57
C GLN A 573 -27.16 -6.16 -33.00
N ALA A 574 -27.79 -5.01 -33.33
CA ALA A 574 -27.63 -4.39 -34.65
C ALA A 574 -26.19 -3.91 -34.90
N ALA A 575 -25.54 -3.36 -33.88
CA ALA A 575 -24.13 -2.97 -33.94
C ALA A 575 -23.22 -4.19 -34.14
N LYS A 576 -23.45 -5.27 -33.38
CA LYS A 576 -22.72 -6.53 -33.52
C LYS A 576 -22.87 -7.11 -34.93
N THR A 577 -24.09 -7.20 -35.46
CA THR A 577 -24.32 -7.71 -36.82
C THR A 577 -23.61 -6.86 -37.89
N ARG A 578 -23.55 -5.53 -37.72
CA ARG A 578 -22.78 -4.67 -38.63
C ARG A 578 -21.27 -4.94 -38.52
N GLN A 579 -20.75 -5.04 -37.30
CA GLN A 579 -19.34 -5.36 -37.06
C GLN A 579 -18.97 -6.74 -37.62
N ASP A 580 -19.82 -7.75 -37.43
CA ASP A 580 -19.62 -9.09 -37.98
C ASP A 580 -19.58 -9.07 -39.52
N GLN A 581 -20.41 -8.24 -40.16
CA GLN A 581 -20.38 -8.03 -41.61
C GLN A 581 -19.09 -7.32 -42.07
N GLU A 582 -18.63 -6.31 -41.33
CA GLU A 582 -17.37 -5.62 -41.61
C GLU A 582 -16.16 -6.56 -41.45
N ILE A 583 -16.11 -7.35 -40.37
CA ILE A 583 -15.07 -8.36 -40.13
C ILE A 583 -15.08 -9.40 -41.25
N ALA A 584 -16.24 -9.93 -41.62
CA ALA A 584 -16.36 -10.91 -42.71
C ALA A 584 -15.89 -10.31 -44.06
N ALA A 585 -16.19 -9.03 -44.32
CA ALA A 585 -15.72 -8.34 -45.51
C ALA A 585 -14.20 -8.13 -45.49
N MET A 586 -13.62 -7.74 -44.35
CA MET A 586 -12.17 -7.61 -44.18
C MET A 586 -11.46 -8.95 -44.38
N GLN A 587 -11.92 -10.01 -43.71
CA GLN A 587 -11.37 -11.36 -43.86
C GLN A 587 -11.42 -11.86 -45.31
N ALA A 588 -12.53 -11.62 -46.02
CA ALA A 588 -12.67 -11.95 -47.43
C ALA A 588 -11.70 -11.15 -48.32
N ASP A 589 -11.44 -9.88 -47.98
CA ASP A 589 -10.47 -9.05 -48.70
C ASP A 589 -9.03 -9.51 -48.48
N SER A 590 -8.64 -9.79 -47.23
CA SER A 590 -7.34 -10.36 -46.86
C SER A 590 -7.11 -11.70 -47.57
N GLN A 591 -8.15 -12.55 -47.63
CA GLN A 591 -8.10 -13.80 -48.39
C GLN A 591 -7.87 -13.55 -49.89
N ALA A 592 -8.61 -12.62 -50.49
CA ALA A 592 -8.46 -12.27 -51.90
C ALA A 592 -7.06 -11.71 -52.21
N MET A 593 -6.49 -10.92 -51.29
CA MET A 593 -5.12 -10.42 -51.36
C MET A 593 -4.11 -11.56 -51.42
N CYS A 594 -4.20 -12.51 -50.49
CA CYS A 594 -3.30 -13.66 -50.48
C CYS A 594 -3.50 -14.56 -51.69
N ASP A 595 -4.73 -14.74 -52.18
CA ASP A 595 -5.00 -15.52 -53.38
C ASP A 595 -4.40 -14.91 -54.66
N ALA A 596 -4.47 -13.57 -54.77
CA ALA A 596 -3.90 -12.80 -55.89
C ALA A 596 -2.36 -12.78 -55.91
N THR A 597 -1.72 -13.09 -54.78
CA THR A 597 -0.25 -13.12 -54.69
C THR A 597 0.34 -14.15 -55.68
N PRO A 598 1.39 -13.81 -56.44
CA PRO A 598 1.99 -14.72 -57.41
C PRO A 598 2.44 -16.03 -56.76
N ARG A 599 1.97 -17.16 -57.28
CA ARG A 599 2.40 -18.49 -56.83
C ARG A 599 3.88 -18.70 -57.13
N HIS A 600 4.64 -19.10 -56.12
CA HIS A 600 6.02 -19.54 -56.31
C HIS A 600 6.07 -20.75 -57.24
N ARG A 601 7.04 -20.79 -58.15
CA ARG A 601 7.26 -21.89 -59.10
C ARG A 601 8.64 -22.48 -58.83
N PRO A 602 8.74 -23.50 -57.96
CA PRO A 602 10.02 -24.11 -57.61
C PRO A 602 10.82 -24.56 -58.82
N ARG A 603 12.10 -24.17 -58.88
CA ARG A 603 13.04 -24.64 -59.93
C ARG A 603 13.40 -26.12 -59.80
N ILE A 604 13.22 -26.69 -58.61
CA ILE A 604 13.35 -28.11 -58.33
C ILE A 604 12.11 -28.58 -57.57
N LYS A 605 11.75 -29.86 -57.69
CA LYS A 605 10.58 -30.41 -56.99
C LYS A 605 10.83 -30.39 -55.46
N PRO A 606 9.99 -29.70 -54.67
CA PRO A 606 10.06 -29.77 -53.21
C PRO A 606 9.60 -31.14 -52.72
N ALA A 607 10.13 -31.57 -51.57
CA ALA A 607 9.64 -32.75 -50.85
C ALA A 607 8.23 -32.50 -50.31
N ARG A 608 7.98 -31.28 -49.84
CA ARG A 608 6.67 -30.79 -49.39
C ARG A 608 6.57 -29.31 -49.70
N ALA A 609 5.44 -28.87 -50.24
CA ALA A 609 5.13 -27.46 -50.46
C ALA A 609 3.71 -27.20 -49.98
N ILE A 610 3.55 -26.24 -49.07
CA ILE A 610 2.27 -25.85 -48.48
C ILE A 610 2.13 -24.35 -48.67
N ARG A 611 1.03 -23.93 -49.28
CA ARG A 611 0.60 -22.53 -49.26
C ARG A 611 -0.49 -22.43 -48.20
N MET A 612 -0.31 -21.53 -47.24
CA MET A 612 -1.34 -21.31 -46.23
C MET A 612 -2.61 -20.81 -46.94
N LYS A 613 -3.74 -21.42 -46.61
CA LYS A 613 -5.02 -21.09 -47.23
C LYS A 613 -5.48 -19.73 -46.72
N GLU A 614 -5.43 -19.53 -45.41
CA GLU A 614 -5.84 -18.31 -44.73
C GLU A 614 -4.64 -17.35 -44.58
N PRO A 615 -4.85 -16.03 -44.68
CA PRO A 615 -3.85 -15.04 -44.28
C PRO A 615 -3.41 -15.28 -42.85
N GLN A 616 -2.11 -15.14 -42.60
CA GLN A 616 -1.57 -15.26 -41.25
C GLN A 616 -1.43 -13.85 -40.67
N TRP A 617 -1.61 -13.74 -39.35
CA TRP A 617 -1.40 -12.51 -38.60
C TRP A 617 -0.31 -12.76 -37.57
N THR A 618 0.53 -11.77 -37.30
CA THR A 618 1.52 -11.83 -36.21
C THR A 618 1.29 -10.66 -35.26
N ASP A 619 1.07 -10.93 -33.99
CA ASP A 619 0.65 -9.88 -33.04
C ASP A 619 1.73 -8.83 -32.78
N TYR A 620 3.01 -9.22 -32.84
CA TYR A 620 4.15 -8.34 -32.63
C TYR A 620 5.20 -8.40 -33.74
N GLY A 621 4.81 -8.94 -34.92
CA GLY A 621 5.68 -8.95 -36.09
C GLY A 621 6.73 -10.07 -36.09
N VAL A 622 6.50 -11.20 -35.41
CA VAL A 622 7.47 -12.31 -35.39
C VAL A 622 6.76 -13.66 -35.49
N LEU A 623 7.33 -14.56 -36.31
CA LEU A 623 7.04 -16.00 -36.28
C LEU A 623 8.23 -16.73 -35.68
N GLN A 624 8.03 -17.49 -34.60
CA GLN A 624 9.10 -18.12 -33.85
C GLN A 624 8.95 -19.64 -33.83
N THR A 625 10.05 -20.37 -33.74
CA THR A 625 10.04 -21.82 -33.50
C THR A 625 10.87 -22.11 -32.26
N TYR A 626 10.40 -23.05 -31.44
CA TYR A 626 11.04 -23.49 -30.22
C TYR A 626 11.13 -25.02 -30.22
N GLU A 627 12.35 -25.54 -30.24
CA GLU A 627 12.65 -26.97 -30.17
C GLU A 627 13.64 -27.25 -29.02
N GLY A 628 13.20 -27.99 -28.00
CA GLY A 628 14.02 -28.37 -26.83
C GLY A 628 13.37 -27.92 -25.51
N GLY A 629 13.70 -28.58 -24.40
CA GLY A 629 13.20 -28.21 -23.07
C GLY A 629 14.26 -27.46 -22.24
N GLU A 630 13.81 -26.48 -21.45
CA GLU A 630 14.39 -25.71 -20.32
C GLU A 630 15.91 -25.43 -20.16
N GLU A 631 16.84 -26.04 -20.91
CA GLU A 631 18.27 -25.75 -20.80
C GLU A 631 18.66 -24.51 -21.63
N GLU A 632 19.14 -23.47 -20.93
CA GLU A 632 19.72 -22.21 -21.44
C GLU A 632 19.21 -21.79 -22.83
N GLU A 633 17.95 -21.35 -22.87
CA GLU A 633 17.36 -20.67 -24.02
C GLU A 633 18.23 -19.46 -24.37
N THR A 634 19.07 -19.61 -25.41
CA THR A 634 19.69 -18.45 -26.04
C THR A 634 18.60 -17.83 -26.90
N GLU A 635 17.94 -16.80 -26.38
CA GLU A 635 16.89 -16.09 -27.12
C GLU A 635 17.44 -15.61 -28.48
N PRO A 636 16.69 -15.80 -29.58
CA PRO A 636 17.09 -15.28 -30.88
C PRO A 636 17.11 -13.75 -30.81
N ASP A 637 18.13 -13.14 -31.43
CA ASP A 637 18.19 -11.69 -31.59
C ASP A 637 16.93 -11.18 -32.29
N MET A 638 16.16 -10.34 -31.60
CA MET A 638 14.89 -9.77 -32.06
C MET A 638 15.08 -8.60 -33.04
N ASP A 639 16.29 -8.06 -33.12
CA ASP A 639 16.71 -7.10 -34.14
C ASP A 639 17.95 -7.64 -34.86
N PRO A 640 17.82 -8.76 -35.60
CA PRO A 640 18.97 -9.37 -36.23
C PRO A 640 19.60 -8.35 -37.17
N GLY A 641 20.93 -8.24 -37.21
CA GLY A 641 21.61 -7.29 -38.10
C GLY A 641 21.27 -7.45 -39.59
N ASN A 642 20.70 -8.61 -39.97
CA ASN A 642 20.12 -8.83 -41.29
C ASN A 642 18.69 -8.33 -41.45
N GLY A 643 17.94 -8.12 -40.37
CA GLY A 643 16.59 -7.55 -40.27
C GLY A 643 15.45 -8.43 -40.81
N LEU A 644 15.61 -9.76 -40.87
CA LEU A 644 14.55 -10.66 -41.35
C LEU A 644 14.50 -12.01 -40.62
N VAL A 645 15.63 -12.64 -40.33
CA VAL A 645 15.63 -13.97 -39.69
C VAL A 645 16.79 -14.11 -38.72
N SER A 646 16.51 -14.65 -37.55
CA SER A 646 17.48 -14.92 -36.49
C SER A 646 17.41 -16.40 -36.12
N SER A 647 18.56 -17.02 -35.84
CA SER A 647 18.63 -18.46 -35.54
C SER A 647 19.61 -18.73 -34.41
N ALA A 648 19.15 -19.50 -33.43
CA ALA A 648 19.95 -20.16 -32.42
C ALA A 648 19.73 -21.69 -32.51
N ARG A 649 20.38 -22.45 -31.64
CA ARG A 649 20.12 -23.89 -31.53
C ARG A 649 18.73 -24.08 -30.95
N GLY A 650 17.86 -24.84 -31.63
CA GLY A 650 16.49 -25.06 -31.17
C GLY A 650 15.53 -23.89 -31.41
N THR A 651 16.03 -22.65 -31.51
CA THR A 651 15.18 -21.46 -31.69
C THR A 651 15.43 -20.74 -33.01
N LEU A 652 14.37 -20.31 -33.70
CA LEU A 652 14.49 -19.53 -34.94
C LEU A 652 13.32 -18.55 -35.03
N ALA A 653 13.60 -17.31 -35.43
CA ALA A 653 12.63 -16.23 -35.48
C ALA A 653 12.66 -15.55 -36.84
N VAL A 654 11.48 -15.31 -37.42
CA VAL A 654 11.28 -14.60 -38.68
C VAL A 654 10.53 -13.30 -38.41
N MET A 655 11.17 -12.19 -38.72
CA MET A 655 10.64 -10.84 -38.52
C MET A 655 9.70 -10.45 -39.67
N THR A 656 8.54 -9.92 -39.33
CA THR A 656 7.52 -9.39 -40.22
C THR A 656 6.98 -8.07 -39.65
N HIS A 657 6.14 -7.38 -40.41
CA HIS A 657 5.40 -6.24 -39.87
C HIS A 657 4.15 -6.74 -39.11
N PRO A 658 3.83 -6.21 -37.91
CA PRO A 658 2.66 -6.63 -37.14
C PRO A 658 1.33 -6.19 -37.76
N ASP A 659 1.27 -4.96 -38.29
CA ASP A 659 -0.01 -4.37 -38.73
C ASP A 659 -0.57 -4.87 -40.08
N PHE A 660 0.11 -5.81 -40.77
CA PHE A 660 -0.26 -6.21 -42.12
C PHE A 660 -0.33 -7.73 -42.29
N ASP A 661 -1.39 -8.18 -42.95
CA ASP A 661 -1.62 -9.59 -43.27
C ASP A 661 -0.46 -10.24 -44.03
N LEU A 662 -0.20 -11.49 -43.68
CA LEU A 662 0.97 -12.25 -44.10
C LEU A 662 0.56 -13.48 -44.94
N CYS A 663 0.95 -13.47 -46.22
CA CYS A 663 0.71 -14.58 -47.13
C CYS A 663 1.91 -15.53 -47.12
N VAL A 664 1.78 -16.66 -46.42
CA VAL A 664 2.88 -17.59 -46.16
C VAL A 664 2.87 -18.79 -47.11
N THR A 665 4.05 -19.11 -47.66
CA THR A 665 4.33 -20.36 -48.37
C THR A 665 5.52 -21.06 -47.72
N LEU A 666 5.36 -22.36 -47.49
CA LEU A 666 6.31 -23.22 -46.79
C LEU A 666 6.80 -24.31 -47.76
N GLU A 667 8.11 -24.47 -47.89
CA GLU A 667 8.69 -25.47 -48.78
C GLU A 667 9.84 -26.24 -48.12
N THR A 668 9.76 -27.56 -48.11
CA THR A 668 10.82 -28.44 -47.64
C THR A 668 11.49 -29.11 -48.84
N TYR A 669 12.82 -29.12 -48.90
CA TYR A 669 13.60 -29.77 -49.96
C TYR A 669 14.54 -30.85 -49.43
N THR A 670 14.81 -31.87 -50.24
CA THR A 670 15.80 -32.92 -49.93
C THR A 670 17.25 -32.48 -50.17
N ARG A 671 17.44 -31.41 -50.93
CA ARG A 671 18.75 -30.84 -51.29
C ARG A 671 18.64 -29.32 -51.45
N ARG A 672 19.78 -28.62 -51.45
CA ARG A 672 19.85 -27.16 -51.59
C ARG A 672 19.13 -26.66 -52.86
N PRO A 673 18.06 -25.87 -52.76
CA PRO A 673 17.40 -25.27 -53.90
C PRO A 673 18.23 -24.09 -54.47
N PRO A 674 18.16 -23.82 -55.78
CA PRO A 674 18.75 -22.62 -56.39
C PRO A 674 18.26 -21.34 -55.70
N VAL A 675 19.10 -20.31 -55.60
CA VAL A 675 18.73 -19.02 -54.99
C VAL A 675 17.91 -18.21 -55.98
N GLU A 676 16.80 -17.61 -55.51
CA GLU A 676 15.89 -16.79 -56.31
C GLU A 676 15.72 -15.42 -55.66
N THR A 677 16.39 -14.38 -56.18
CA THR A 677 16.27 -13.00 -55.68
C THR A 677 15.27 -12.16 -56.47
N LYS A 678 14.89 -12.60 -57.68
CA LYS A 678 14.02 -11.81 -58.56
C LYS A 678 12.60 -11.73 -58.00
N GLY A 679 12.13 -10.51 -57.76
CA GLY A 679 10.79 -10.24 -57.26
C GLY A 679 10.67 -10.31 -55.73
N TRP A 680 11.78 -10.55 -55.02
CA TRP A 680 11.83 -10.51 -53.55
C TRP A 680 12.59 -9.27 -53.12
N ASP A 681 12.11 -8.61 -52.07
CA ASP A 681 12.79 -7.43 -51.51
C ASP A 681 14.00 -7.86 -50.69
N LYS A 682 13.87 -9.01 -50.04
CA LYS A 682 14.90 -9.54 -49.14
C LYS A 682 14.91 -11.04 -49.15
N VAL A 683 16.10 -11.62 -49.22
CA VAL A 683 16.30 -13.08 -49.12
C VAL A 683 17.46 -13.33 -48.18
N VAL A 684 17.19 -14.01 -47.08
CA VAL A 684 18.19 -14.33 -46.05
C VAL A 684 18.21 -15.84 -45.83
N GLU A 685 19.40 -16.41 -45.69
CA GLU A 685 19.61 -17.82 -45.40
C GLU A 685 20.50 -18.01 -44.18
N VAL A 686 19.98 -18.71 -43.17
CA VAL A 686 20.65 -19.01 -41.90
C VAL A 686 20.83 -20.51 -41.72
N GLY A 687 21.78 -20.89 -40.87
CA GLY A 687 21.88 -22.27 -40.39
C GLY A 687 21.00 -22.44 -39.16
N TYR A 688 20.34 -23.57 -39.05
CA TYR A 688 19.48 -23.90 -37.92
C TYR A 688 19.74 -25.34 -37.50
N ASP A 689 20.00 -25.56 -36.22
CA ASP A 689 20.11 -26.91 -35.65
C ASP A 689 18.76 -27.29 -35.02
N SER A 690 18.12 -28.32 -35.59
CA SER A 690 16.80 -28.83 -35.17
C SER A 690 17.00 -30.05 -34.26
N PRO A 691 16.98 -29.89 -32.92
CA PRO A 691 17.23 -30.98 -31.97
C PRO A 691 16.04 -31.95 -31.85
N GLY A 692 14.82 -31.43 -32.02
CA GLY A 692 13.57 -32.19 -31.96
C GLY A 692 13.22 -32.84 -33.30
N GLY A 693 13.65 -32.23 -34.41
CA GLY A 693 13.20 -32.61 -35.75
C GLY A 693 11.84 -32.00 -36.07
N GLU A 694 11.49 -30.88 -35.44
CA GLU A 694 10.18 -30.23 -35.52
C GLU A 694 10.30 -28.72 -35.74
N ILE A 695 10.44 -28.31 -37.00
CA ILE A 695 10.56 -26.90 -37.35
C ILE A 695 9.14 -26.31 -37.52
N VAL A 696 8.46 -26.06 -36.42
CA VAL A 696 7.09 -25.49 -36.37
C VAL A 696 7.19 -24.03 -35.99
N PHE A 697 6.70 -23.13 -36.86
CA PHE A 697 6.61 -21.71 -36.53
C PHE A 697 5.29 -21.42 -35.84
N VAL A 698 5.34 -20.69 -34.74
CA VAL A 698 4.22 -20.25 -33.93
C VAL A 698 4.29 -18.74 -33.75
N ASP A 699 3.13 -18.11 -33.73
CA ASP A 699 2.96 -16.81 -33.08
C ASP A 699 2.47 -17.08 -31.66
N THR A 700 3.32 -16.78 -30.69
CA THR A 700 3.10 -17.10 -29.27
C THR A 700 1.90 -16.39 -28.66
N LEU A 701 1.46 -15.27 -29.25
CA LEU A 701 0.31 -14.53 -28.75
C LEU A 701 -1.00 -14.94 -29.46
N SER A 702 -0.99 -15.09 -30.78
CA SER A 702 -2.21 -15.47 -31.51
C SER A 702 -2.51 -16.97 -31.46
N GLY A 703 -1.52 -17.79 -31.07
CA GLY A 703 -1.62 -19.26 -31.09
C GLY A 703 -1.62 -19.85 -32.50
N THR A 704 -1.28 -19.05 -33.51
CA THR A 704 -1.21 -19.51 -34.90
C THR A 704 0.00 -20.42 -35.09
N GLU A 705 -0.23 -21.67 -35.50
CA GLU A 705 0.84 -22.64 -35.79
C GLU A 705 0.94 -22.97 -37.29
N LEU A 706 2.16 -22.88 -37.82
CA LEU A 706 2.47 -23.23 -39.20
C LEU A 706 2.91 -24.71 -39.30
N PRO A 707 2.58 -25.41 -40.40
CA PRO A 707 3.00 -26.80 -40.59
C PRO A 707 4.52 -27.01 -40.45
N ASN A 708 4.91 -28.04 -39.68
CA ASN A 708 6.30 -28.45 -39.46
C ASN A 708 7.08 -28.49 -40.79
N LEU A 709 8.27 -27.86 -40.86
CA LEU A 709 9.14 -27.79 -42.04
C LEU A 709 10.26 -28.84 -42.07
N ALA A 710 10.49 -29.59 -40.98
CA ALA A 710 11.50 -30.63 -40.91
C ALA A 710 11.28 -31.72 -41.97
N LEU A 711 12.35 -32.22 -42.55
CA LEU A 711 12.30 -33.25 -43.59
C LEU A 711 12.03 -34.61 -42.95
N ASN A 712 10.76 -35.04 -42.91
CA ASN A 712 10.32 -36.31 -42.32
C ASN A 712 10.75 -36.49 -40.85
N GLY A 713 10.65 -35.44 -40.03
CA GLY A 713 11.03 -35.48 -38.61
C GLY A 713 12.54 -35.63 -38.37
N ARG A 714 13.37 -35.37 -39.40
CA ARG A 714 14.83 -35.52 -39.28
C ARG A 714 15.40 -34.45 -38.35
N LYS A 715 16.20 -34.90 -37.38
CA LYS A 715 17.03 -34.06 -36.49
C LYS A 715 18.32 -33.60 -37.17
N GLY A 716 18.89 -32.52 -36.64
CA GLY A 716 20.21 -31.98 -36.97
C GLY A 716 20.17 -30.72 -37.83
N HIS A 717 21.28 -30.42 -38.50
CA HIS A 717 21.45 -29.14 -39.21
C HIS A 717 20.62 -29.00 -40.49
N TYR A 718 19.89 -27.90 -40.54
CA TYR A 718 19.16 -27.37 -41.69
C TYR A 718 19.73 -26.02 -42.11
N ARG A 719 19.40 -25.65 -43.35
CA ARG A 719 19.48 -24.28 -43.84
C ARG A 719 18.06 -23.78 -44.03
N ILE A 720 17.75 -22.65 -43.41
CA ILE A 720 16.47 -21.98 -43.53
C ILE A 720 16.68 -20.75 -44.41
N ARG A 721 15.96 -20.70 -45.55
CA ARG A 721 15.98 -19.55 -46.45
C ARG A 721 14.62 -18.88 -46.45
N VAL A 722 14.58 -17.63 -46.01
CA VAL A 722 13.37 -16.81 -45.95
C VAL A 722 13.43 -15.80 -47.09
N HIS A 723 12.39 -15.77 -47.91
CA HIS A 723 12.18 -14.70 -48.88
C HIS A 723 11.02 -13.84 -48.40
N TYR A 724 11.24 -12.54 -48.37
CA TYR A 724 10.29 -11.54 -47.96
C TYR A 724 10.07 -10.54 -49.09
N ALA A 725 8.81 -10.15 -49.28
CA ALA A 725 8.46 -9.03 -50.13
C ALA A 725 7.21 -8.33 -49.63
N TRP A 726 7.24 -7.01 -49.73
CA TRP A 726 6.12 -6.12 -49.61
C TRP A 726 5.39 -6.03 -50.95
N PHE A 727 4.06 -5.95 -50.94
CA PHE A 727 3.30 -5.66 -52.15
C PHE A 727 2.10 -4.77 -51.87
N PRO A 728 1.81 -3.81 -52.77
CA PRO A 728 0.65 -2.94 -52.60
C PRO A 728 -0.64 -3.71 -52.85
N TRP A 729 -1.66 -3.43 -52.05
CA TRP A 729 -3.01 -3.94 -52.24
C TRP A 729 -4.01 -2.83 -51.92
N LYS A 730 -4.79 -2.39 -52.92
CA LYS A 730 -5.81 -1.33 -52.79
C LYS A 730 -5.36 -0.01 -52.10
N GLY A 731 -4.06 0.26 -52.02
CA GLY A 731 -3.47 1.45 -51.41
C GLY A 731 -2.28 1.09 -50.53
N GLU A 732 -1.56 2.09 -50.00
CA GLU A 732 -0.43 1.83 -49.09
C GLU A 732 -0.91 1.30 -47.72
N ALA A 733 -2.02 1.82 -47.21
CA ALA A 733 -2.61 1.43 -45.92
C ALA A 733 -3.25 0.03 -45.90
N GLN A 734 -3.35 -0.64 -47.05
CA GLN A 734 -3.92 -1.98 -47.19
C GLN A 734 -2.92 -2.95 -47.83
N SER A 735 -1.63 -2.61 -47.83
CA SER A 735 -0.57 -3.44 -48.40
C SER A 735 -0.48 -4.81 -47.71
N GLY A 736 0.10 -5.78 -48.41
CA GLY A 736 0.31 -7.13 -47.89
C GLY A 736 1.79 -7.49 -47.81
N GLN A 737 2.07 -8.50 -46.99
CA GLN A 737 3.38 -9.11 -46.88
C GLN A 737 3.32 -10.52 -47.45
N ARG A 738 4.35 -10.94 -48.19
CA ARG A 738 4.48 -12.33 -48.61
C ARG A 738 5.78 -12.94 -48.10
N LEU A 739 5.65 -14.16 -47.59
CA LEU A 739 6.77 -14.97 -47.11
C LEU A 739 6.87 -16.28 -47.87
N LEU A 740 8.09 -16.64 -48.20
CA LEU A 740 8.45 -17.98 -48.64
C LEU A 740 9.57 -18.52 -47.76
N ILE A 741 9.23 -19.47 -46.90
CA ILE A 741 10.16 -20.10 -45.95
C ILE A 741 10.54 -21.47 -46.52
N MET A 742 11.82 -21.64 -46.82
CA MET A 742 12.37 -22.88 -47.33
C MET A 742 13.26 -23.56 -46.30
N ALA A 743 13.07 -24.85 -46.07
CA ALA A 743 13.93 -25.67 -45.23
C ALA A 743 14.58 -26.81 -46.03
N TYR A 744 15.89 -27.01 -45.87
CA TYR A 744 16.59 -28.14 -46.48
C TYR A 744 17.81 -28.57 -45.67
N PRO A 745 18.22 -29.84 -45.72
CA PRO A 745 19.41 -30.30 -45.02
C PRO A 745 20.67 -29.61 -45.53
N GLY A 746 21.51 -29.10 -44.62
CA GLY A 746 22.77 -28.46 -44.97
C GLY A 746 23.59 -28.12 -43.72
N LYS A 747 24.92 -28.19 -43.83
CA LYS A 747 25.83 -27.83 -42.72
C LYS A 747 26.20 -26.35 -42.78
N GLY A 748 26.45 -25.76 -41.60
CA GLY A 748 27.07 -24.45 -41.44
C GLY A 748 26.09 -23.36 -40.98
N ASP A 749 26.55 -22.55 -40.05
CA ASP A 749 25.76 -21.53 -39.36
C ASP A 749 25.95 -20.13 -39.95
N LYS A 750 26.74 -20.03 -41.04
CA LYS A 750 27.02 -18.76 -41.68
C LYS A 750 25.73 -18.15 -42.25
N GLU A 751 25.41 -16.96 -41.78
CA GLU A 751 24.36 -16.13 -42.36
C GLU A 751 24.73 -15.66 -43.77
N LEU A 752 23.78 -15.76 -44.70
CA LEU A 752 23.91 -15.28 -46.07
C LEU A 752 22.73 -14.35 -46.41
N VAL A 753 23.03 -13.08 -46.64
CA VAL A 753 22.07 -12.09 -47.15
C VAL A 753 22.26 -11.95 -48.65
N TYR A 754 21.22 -12.27 -49.43
CA TYR A 754 21.23 -12.10 -50.87
C TYR A 754 20.56 -10.77 -51.21
N ARG A 755 21.35 -9.81 -51.69
CA ARG A 755 20.86 -8.54 -52.22
C ARG A 755 20.61 -8.66 -53.72
N LYS A 756 19.70 -7.83 -54.23
CA LYS A 756 19.33 -7.77 -55.63
C LYS A 756 20.48 -7.31 -56.52
#